data_AF-A0AA39CWB9-F1
#
_entry.id   AF-A0AA39CWB9-F1
#
_cell.length_a   1.000
_cell.length_b   1.000
_cell.length_c   1.000
_cell.angle_alpha   90.00
_cell.angle_beta   90.00
_cell.angle_gamma   90.00
#
_symmetry.space_group_name_H-M   'P 1'
#
loop_
_entity.id
_entity.type
_entity.pdbx_description
1 polymer ?
#
loop_
_entity_poly.entity_id
_entity_poly.type
_entity_poly.pdbx_seq_one_letter_code
_entity_poly.pdbx_strand_id
1 'polypeptide(L)'
;MAVSTFDVFKIGIGPSSSHTVGPMRAAERFIHRWLLDPGKLAEVARIRADVYGSLALTGRGHGTDKAILLGLEGQRPNLIDPDIIPSTLERIRGSKRIVLMGQHEIAFDEKRDLGLNKRQKLPYHTNGMRFTAYNADDEVLATRDYYSVGGGFVVNQDDAADDRIVPDETPLPYPFKSGDELLAQTARSGLSIAQLMFENEKCWRSEDEIRDNLREIWSAMQACVARGIREEGVLPGGLKVGRRAPALYRELSSKPEAAMRDPLTTLDWVNLYALAVNEENAAGGRVVTAPTNGAAGVLPAVLHYFDRFCPGANEQRVFDFLLTSAAIGILYKENASISGAEVGCQGEVGVACSMAAGGLVAALGGNPSQIENAAEIGMEHNLGLTCDPIGGLARASPAPECPMRVIAAALLACVPLSALAAPAYGPRLEGFDYGYPVKTFALESQRQPLEMAYLDVAPKKRPIGVVVLLHGKNFCAATWKETIKPLVAAGYRVIAPDQVGFCKSSKPERYQYSFGQLADNTHALLQQLQLGDVPVHVVGHSMGGMLAIRYALMYPQELRSLSLVNPIGLEDWKALGVPWRSVDAWYAGEMNISYDSIRRYQLDVYYDGKWKPAYEPWARMQSGMYEGPGKQQVAWSQALTSDMVFNQPVVHELKNLQVPTTLFIGQKDRTAIGRDQASPELKATLGNYPVLGKAAAAAIAGSTLIEFPTLGHSPQVQDPKQFNTALLKSLKAR
;
A
#
# COMPACT_ATOMS: atom_id res chain seq x y z
N MET A 1 -13.05 -1.52 -20.88
CA MET A 1 -13.03 -2.62 -21.86
C MET A 1 -12.72 -3.88 -21.06
N ALA A 2 -13.18 -5.07 -21.46
CA ALA A 2 -12.72 -6.28 -20.78
C ALA A 2 -11.29 -6.57 -21.26
N VAL A 3 -10.34 -6.70 -20.34
CA VAL A 3 -8.93 -6.96 -20.66
C VAL A 3 -8.50 -8.23 -19.94
N SER A 4 -8.00 -9.20 -20.69
CA SER A 4 -7.50 -10.45 -20.11
C SER A 4 -6.06 -10.29 -19.61
N THR A 5 -5.72 -11.05 -18.58
CA THR A 5 -4.36 -11.37 -18.11
C THR A 5 -3.45 -11.75 -19.28
N PHE A 6 -3.96 -12.52 -20.23
CA PHE A 6 -3.21 -12.98 -21.41
C PHE A 6 -3.09 -11.90 -22.50
N ASP A 7 -3.78 -10.76 -22.37
CA ASP A 7 -3.52 -9.57 -23.18
C ASP A 7 -2.38 -8.71 -22.63
N VAL A 8 -2.10 -8.84 -21.33
CA VAL A 8 -0.98 -8.18 -20.66
C VAL A 8 0.31 -8.96 -20.90
N PHE A 9 0.25 -10.29 -20.73
CA PHE A 9 1.38 -11.19 -20.92
C PHE A 9 1.30 -11.95 -22.25
N LYS A 10 2.12 -11.55 -23.22
CA LYS A 10 2.19 -12.19 -24.54
C LYS A 10 3.57 -12.71 -24.83
N ILE A 11 3.65 -13.97 -25.20
CA ILE A 11 4.88 -14.58 -25.72
C ILE A 11 5.12 -14.02 -27.12
N GLY A 12 6.33 -13.54 -27.36
CA GLY A 12 6.75 -12.97 -28.64
C GLY A 12 8.26 -12.99 -28.82
N ILE A 13 8.76 -12.15 -29.73
CA ILE A 13 10.19 -11.95 -29.95
C ILE A 13 10.59 -10.49 -29.72
N GLY A 14 11.82 -10.30 -29.26
CA GLY A 14 12.45 -8.99 -29.12
C GLY A 14 12.83 -8.35 -30.46
N PRO A 15 13.26 -7.07 -30.46
CA PRO A 15 13.41 -6.19 -29.30
C PRO A 15 12.17 -5.34 -28.97
N SER A 16 11.16 -5.29 -29.83
CA SER A 16 10.04 -4.34 -29.67
C SER A 16 8.67 -4.93 -30.00
N SER A 17 7.71 -4.70 -29.11
CA SER A 17 6.32 -5.10 -29.36
C SER A 17 5.72 -4.30 -30.53
N SER A 18 6.00 -3.00 -30.63
CA SER A 18 5.45 -2.11 -31.66
C SER A 18 6.23 -2.16 -32.98
N HIS A 19 7.55 -2.37 -32.94
CA HIS A 19 8.41 -2.32 -34.12
C HIS A 19 8.91 -3.68 -34.60
N THR A 20 8.66 -4.76 -33.86
CA THR A 20 9.02 -6.14 -34.25
C THR A 20 7.79 -7.05 -34.30
N VAL A 21 7.10 -7.24 -33.17
CA VAL A 21 5.95 -8.16 -33.08
C VAL A 21 4.79 -7.70 -33.97
N GLY A 22 4.44 -6.41 -33.92
CA GLY A 22 3.40 -5.82 -34.76
C GLY A 22 3.69 -6.01 -36.26
N PRO A 23 4.83 -5.53 -36.80
CA PRO A 23 5.16 -5.68 -38.21
C PRO A 23 5.19 -7.13 -38.71
N MET A 24 5.69 -8.07 -37.90
CA MET A 24 5.67 -9.49 -38.23
C MET A 24 4.24 -10.03 -38.36
N ARG A 25 3.35 -9.68 -37.43
CA ARG A 25 1.92 -10.03 -37.51
C ARG A 25 1.23 -9.37 -38.70
N ALA A 26 1.58 -8.12 -39.02
CA ALA A 26 0.99 -7.40 -40.14
C ALA A 26 1.34 -8.07 -41.48
N ALA A 27 2.61 -8.46 -41.65
CA ALA A 27 3.09 -9.16 -42.83
C ALA A 27 2.43 -10.53 -42.99
N GLU A 28 2.41 -11.35 -41.93
CA GLU A 28 1.76 -12.67 -41.96
C GLU A 28 0.26 -12.55 -42.25
N ARG A 29 -0.45 -11.64 -41.55
CA ARG A 29 -1.87 -11.39 -41.76
C ARG A 29 -2.17 -10.91 -43.18
N PHE A 30 -1.30 -10.11 -43.77
CA PHE A 30 -1.48 -9.64 -45.14
C PHE A 30 -1.48 -10.81 -46.13
N ILE A 31 -0.48 -11.70 -46.04
CA ILE A 31 -0.40 -12.87 -46.92
C ILE A 31 -1.57 -13.82 -46.65
N HIS A 32 -1.83 -14.14 -45.39
CA HIS A 32 -2.89 -15.06 -45.03
C HIS A 32 -4.27 -14.56 -45.51
N ARG A 33 -4.70 -13.37 -45.07
CA ARG A 33 -6.08 -12.89 -45.27
C ARG A 33 -6.37 -12.47 -46.70
N TRP A 34 -5.39 -11.93 -47.42
CA TRP A 34 -5.64 -11.29 -48.72
C TRP A 34 -5.09 -12.08 -49.91
N LEU A 35 -4.19 -13.04 -49.69
CA LEU A 35 -3.59 -13.84 -50.76
C LEU A 35 -3.89 -15.33 -50.58
N LEU A 36 -3.72 -15.90 -49.38
CA LEU A 36 -3.95 -17.31 -49.13
C LEU A 36 -5.45 -17.66 -49.05
N ASP A 37 -6.21 -17.01 -48.17
CA ASP A 37 -7.65 -17.28 -47.99
C ASP A 37 -8.46 -17.12 -49.30
N PRO A 38 -8.19 -16.11 -50.16
CA PRO A 38 -8.86 -15.97 -51.45
C PRO A 38 -8.29 -16.87 -52.57
N GLY A 39 -7.29 -17.72 -52.28
CA GLY A 39 -6.68 -18.63 -53.26
C GLY A 39 -5.73 -17.99 -54.28
N LYS A 40 -5.29 -16.75 -54.05
CA LYS A 40 -4.47 -15.95 -54.98
C LYS A 40 -2.96 -16.10 -54.78
N LEU A 41 -2.51 -16.88 -53.78
CA LEU A 41 -1.10 -16.95 -53.40
C LEU A 41 -0.17 -17.35 -54.57
N ALA A 42 -0.61 -18.29 -55.42
CA ALA A 42 0.16 -18.78 -56.55
C ALA A 42 0.32 -17.74 -57.69
N GLU A 43 -0.56 -16.74 -57.76
CA GLU A 43 -0.52 -15.66 -58.76
C GLU A 43 0.49 -14.57 -58.40
N VAL A 44 0.97 -14.53 -57.15
CA VAL A 44 1.86 -13.48 -56.65
C VAL A 44 3.26 -13.66 -57.27
N ALA A 45 3.75 -12.63 -57.96
CA ALA A 45 5.11 -12.59 -58.51
C ALA A 45 6.02 -11.62 -57.76
N ARG A 46 5.47 -10.57 -57.12
CA ARG A 46 6.23 -9.60 -56.31
C ARG A 46 5.42 -9.12 -55.12
N ILE A 47 6.09 -8.89 -54.00
CA ILE A 47 5.54 -8.16 -52.85
C ILE A 47 6.40 -6.94 -52.56
N ARG A 48 5.74 -5.83 -52.26
CA ARG A 48 6.37 -4.61 -51.77
C ARG A 48 5.83 -4.28 -50.37
N ALA A 49 6.74 -4.02 -49.44
CA ALA A 49 6.43 -3.58 -48.08
C ALA A 49 7.04 -2.19 -47.85
N ASP A 50 6.20 -1.18 -47.64
CA ASP A 50 6.62 0.18 -47.31
C ASP A 50 6.31 0.46 -45.83
N VAL A 51 7.30 0.90 -45.06
CA VAL A 51 7.12 1.35 -43.67
C VAL A 51 7.27 2.86 -43.57
N TYR A 52 6.52 3.49 -42.68
CA TYR A 52 6.36 4.95 -42.60
C TYR A 52 6.64 5.50 -41.19
N GLY A 53 6.85 6.81 -41.09
CA GLY A 53 6.90 7.54 -39.83
C GLY A 53 7.93 7.02 -38.82
N SER A 54 7.53 6.89 -37.56
CA SER A 54 8.39 6.42 -36.46
C SER A 54 8.90 5.01 -36.67
N LEU A 55 8.08 4.15 -37.29
CA LEU A 55 8.45 2.79 -37.65
C LEU A 55 9.60 2.76 -38.67
N ALA A 56 9.58 3.67 -39.66
CA ALA A 56 10.69 3.81 -40.62
C ALA A 56 11.95 4.44 -40.02
N LEU A 57 11.80 5.37 -39.06
CA LEU A 57 12.91 6.08 -38.43
C LEU A 57 13.80 5.14 -37.61
N THR A 58 13.18 4.28 -36.79
CA THR A 58 13.90 3.39 -35.85
C THR A 58 13.88 1.92 -36.28
N GLY A 59 13.17 1.57 -37.35
CA GLY A 59 12.87 0.18 -37.71
C GLY A 59 14.09 -0.73 -37.90
N ARG A 60 15.20 -0.22 -38.44
CA ARG A 60 16.44 -1.01 -38.54
C ARG A 60 17.03 -1.37 -37.17
N GLY A 61 16.95 -0.46 -36.21
CA GLY A 61 17.41 -0.70 -34.83
C GLY A 61 16.53 -1.71 -34.09
N HIS A 62 15.22 -1.70 -34.41
CA HIS A 62 14.22 -2.61 -33.85
C HIS A 62 14.01 -3.90 -34.64
N GLY A 63 14.73 -4.10 -35.75
CA GLY A 63 14.57 -5.30 -36.60
C GLY A 63 13.23 -5.38 -37.33
N THR A 64 12.58 -4.26 -37.64
CA THR A 64 11.33 -4.23 -38.41
C THR A 64 11.47 -4.86 -39.78
N ASP A 65 12.63 -4.66 -40.42
CA ASP A 65 13.00 -5.32 -41.67
C ASP A 65 12.97 -6.85 -41.51
N LYS A 66 13.68 -7.37 -40.51
CA LYS A 66 13.71 -8.80 -40.19
C LYS A 66 12.33 -9.35 -39.90
N ALA A 67 11.56 -8.63 -39.08
CA ALA A 67 10.21 -8.99 -38.68
C ALA A 67 9.27 -9.15 -39.88
N ILE A 68 9.31 -8.20 -40.83
CA ILE A 68 8.49 -8.26 -42.05
C ILE A 68 8.86 -9.49 -42.87
N LEU A 69 10.16 -9.75 -43.09
CA LEU A 69 10.61 -10.90 -43.88
C LEU A 69 10.14 -12.23 -43.28
N LEU A 70 10.31 -12.39 -41.96
CA LEU A 70 9.87 -13.59 -41.26
C LEU A 70 8.34 -13.74 -41.33
N GLY A 71 7.59 -12.65 -41.16
CA GLY A 71 6.13 -12.66 -41.26
C GLY A 71 5.63 -13.01 -42.66
N LEU A 72 6.29 -12.53 -43.72
CA LEU A 72 5.96 -12.89 -45.10
C LEU A 72 6.13 -14.40 -45.37
N GLU A 73 7.11 -15.05 -44.75
CA GLU A 73 7.27 -16.51 -44.81
C GLU A 73 6.31 -17.30 -43.88
N GLY A 74 5.37 -16.61 -43.23
CA GLY A 74 4.35 -17.22 -42.37
C GLY A 74 4.79 -17.50 -40.93
N GLN A 75 5.97 -17.00 -40.53
CA GLN A 75 6.41 -17.14 -39.14
C GLN A 75 5.56 -16.23 -38.23
N ARG A 76 5.20 -16.74 -37.06
CA ARG A 76 4.42 -16.01 -36.05
C ARG A 76 5.27 -15.68 -34.81
N PRO A 77 5.20 -14.46 -34.24
CA PRO A 77 6.08 -14.06 -33.14
C PRO A 77 6.04 -14.96 -31.90
N ASN A 78 4.89 -15.52 -31.56
CA ASN A 78 4.71 -16.39 -30.39
C ASN A 78 5.20 -17.83 -30.63
N LEU A 79 5.40 -18.23 -31.89
CA LEU A 79 5.73 -19.62 -32.25
C LEU A 79 7.13 -19.78 -32.84
N ILE A 80 7.68 -18.74 -33.45
CA ILE A 80 8.98 -18.80 -34.12
C ILE A 80 10.10 -19.20 -33.14
N ASP A 81 10.91 -20.18 -33.53
CA ASP A 81 12.16 -20.49 -32.85
C ASP A 81 13.20 -19.39 -33.16
N PRO A 82 13.72 -18.66 -32.16
CA PRO A 82 14.71 -17.63 -32.42
C PRO A 82 16.00 -18.16 -33.08
N ASP A 83 16.33 -19.45 -32.94
CA ASP A 83 17.55 -20.05 -33.47
C ASP A 83 17.55 -20.17 -35.00
N ILE A 84 16.37 -20.24 -35.62
CA ILE A 84 16.25 -20.29 -37.09
C ILE A 84 16.31 -18.91 -37.74
N ILE A 85 16.21 -17.82 -36.96
CA ILE A 85 16.13 -16.45 -37.50
C ILE A 85 17.39 -16.08 -38.29
N PRO A 86 18.64 -16.27 -37.77
CA PRO A 86 19.84 -15.85 -38.49
C PRO A 86 20.00 -16.55 -39.85
N SER A 87 19.83 -17.87 -39.91
CA SER A 87 19.97 -18.66 -41.14
C SER A 87 18.86 -18.36 -42.14
N THR A 88 17.64 -18.11 -41.68
CA THR A 88 16.51 -17.73 -42.54
C THR A 88 16.77 -16.37 -43.20
N LEU A 89 17.22 -15.37 -42.43
CA LEU A 89 17.54 -14.06 -42.98
C LEU A 89 18.74 -14.11 -43.94
N GLU A 90 19.75 -14.92 -43.63
CA GLU A 90 20.89 -15.14 -44.53
C GLU A 90 20.44 -15.76 -45.86
N ARG A 91 19.57 -16.77 -45.82
CA ARG A 91 18.99 -17.36 -47.04
C ARG A 91 18.23 -16.33 -47.86
N ILE A 92 17.31 -15.58 -47.26
CA ILE A 92 16.49 -14.59 -47.98
C ILE A 92 17.38 -13.52 -48.64
N ARG A 93 18.36 -13.00 -47.89
CA ARG A 93 19.27 -11.95 -48.37
C ARG A 93 20.26 -12.45 -49.43
N GLY A 94 20.78 -13.65 -49.26
CA GLY A 94 21.76 -14.25 -50.18
C GLY A 94 21.10 -14.68 -51.50
N SER A 95 19.94 -15.32 -51.43
CA SER A 95 19.21 -15.80 -52.62
C SER A 95 18.39 -14.70 -53.30
N LYS A 96 18.05 -13.62 -52.59
CA LYS A 96 17.05 -12.62 -53.01
C LYS A 96 15.70 -13.26 -53.35
N ARG A 97 15.33 -14.31 -52.62
CA ARG A 97 14.05 -15.01 -52.74
C ARG A 97 13.41 -15.17 -51.38
N ILE A 98 12.08 -15.18 -51.36
CA ILE A 98 11.28 -15.36 -50.15
C ILE A 98 10.18 -16.39 -50.43
N VAL A 99 9.92 -17.27 -49.47
CA VAL A 99 8.91 -18.34 -49.62
C VAL A 99 7.65 -17.96 -48.85
N LEU A 100 6.69 -17.35 -49.53
CA LEU A 100 5.46 -16.84 -48.91
C LEU A 100 4.69 -17.97 -48.22
N MET A 101 4.38 -17.79 -46.94
CA MET A 101 3.76 -18.80 -46.07
C MET A 101 4.44 -20.18 -46.09
N GLY A 102 5.73 -20.24 -46.47
CA GLY A 102 6.45 -21.49 -46.68
C GLY A 102 5.96 -22.33 -47.88
N GLN A 103 5.13 -21.76 -48.76
CA GLN A 103 4.48 -22.48 -49.87
C GLN A 103 4.88 -21.97 -51.26
N HIS A 104 5.02 -20.66 -51.45
CA HIS A 104 5.20 -20.06 -52.78
C HIS A 104 6.43 -19.16 -52.85
N GLU A 105 7.42 -19.53 -53.68
CA GLU A 105 8.68 -18.79 -53.79
C GLU A 105 8.61 -17.66 -54.83
N ILE A 106 8.92 -16.43 -54.41
CA ILE A 106 9.00 -15.26 -55.28
C ILE A 106 10.37 -14.58 -55.21
N ALA A 107 10.68 -13.75 -56.20
CA ALA A 107 11.84 -12.86 -56.12
C ALA A 107 11.57 -11.72 -55.14
N PHE A 108 12.52 -11.44 -54.24
CA PHE A 108 12.43 -10.37 -53.26
C PHE A 108 13.79 -9.72 -53.05
N ASP A 109 13.97 -8.50 -53.56
CA ASP A 109 15.17 -7.70 -53.33
C ASP A 109 14.86 -6.65 -52.26
N GLU A 110 15.39 -6.81 -51.04
CA GLU A 110 15.13 -5.90 -49.92
C GLU A 110 15.34 -4.41 -50.28
N LYS A 111 16.29 -4.06 -51.15
CA LYS A 111 16.53 -2.66 -51.50
C LYS A 111 15.42 -2.06 -52.35
N ARG A 112 14.78 -2.90 -53.18
CA ARG A 112 13.69 -2.51 -54.09
C ARG A 112 12.33 -2.66 -53.42
N ASP A 113 12.16 -3.76 -52.68
CA ASP A 113 10.86 -4.26 -52.25
C ASP A 113 10.53 -3.91 -50.79
N LEU A 114 11.51 -3.44 -50.00
CA LEU A 114 11.30 -2.93 -48.64
C LEU A 114 11.63 -1.43 -48.52
N GLY A 115 10.60 -0.59 -48.62
CA GLY A 115 10.71 0.87 -48.56
C GLY A 115 10.72 1.41 -47.14
N LEU A 116 11.74 2.22 -46.76
CA LEU A 116 11.81 2.91 -45.47
C LEU A 116 11.49 4.42 -45.62
N ASN A 117 10.21 4.78 -45.51
CA ASN A 117 9.71 6.12 -45.78
C ASN A 117 9.76 7.04 -44.53
N LYS A 118 10.97 7.47 -44.14
CA LYS A 118 11.22 8.24 -42.90
C LYS A 118 10.55 9.62 -42.81
N ARG A 119 10.25 10.24 -43.96
CA ARG A 119 9.69 11.60 -44.03
C ARG A 119 8.19 11.63 -44.33
N GLN A 120 7.59 10.47 -44.55
CA GLN A 120 6.18 10.33 -44.88
C GLN A 120 5.49 9.59 -43.73
N LYS A 121 4.20 9.88 -43.52
CA LYS A 121 3.35 9.22 -42.54
C LYS A 121 2.08 8.77 -43.22
N LEU A 122 1.55 7.64 -42.79
CA LEU A 122 0.18 7.25 -43.14
C LEU A 122 -0.81 8.03 -42.24
N PRO A 123 -2.07 8.25 -42.66
CA PRO A 123 -2.98 9.19 -42.00
C PRO A 123 -3.39 8.84 -40.56
N TYR A 124 -3.47 7.56 -40.21
CA TYR A 124 -4.09 7.13 -38.95
C TYR A 124 -3.12 7.07 -37.75
N HIS A 125 -1.93 6.51 -37.93
CA HIS A 125 -0.94 6.37 -36.86
C HIS A 125 0.50 6.44 -37.39
N THR A 126 1.44 6.88 -36.55
CA THR A 126 2.84 7.13 -36.92
C THR A 126 3.62 5.86 -37.25
N ASN A 127 3.24 4.72 -36.66
CA ASN A 127 3.78 3.39 -36.99
C ASN A 127 3.00 2.72 -38.12
N GLY A 128 3.06 3.30 -39.31
CA GLY A 128 2.33 2.83 -40.49
C GLY A 128 3.13 1.87 -41.38
N MET A 129 2.43 0.91 -42.00
CA MET A 129 2.96 -0.06 -42.96
C MET A 129 1.98 -0.21 -44.12
N ARG A 130 2.48 -0.34 -45.34
CA ARG A 130 1.70 -0.67 -46.54
C ARG A 130 2.29 -1.90 -47.20
N PHE A 131 1.46 -2.91 -47.44
CA PHE A 131 1.83 -4.09 -48.21
C PHE A 131 1.08 -4.08 -49.53
N THR A 132 1.80 -4.36 -50.61
CA THR A 132 1.24 -4.46 -51.96
C THR A 132 1.75 -5.71 -52.65
N ALA A 133 0.84 -6.55 -53.15
CA ALA A 133 1.14 -7.75 -53.91
C ALA A 133 0.85 -7.52 -55.40
N TYR A 134 1.72 -8.02 -56.27
CA TYR A 134 1.64 -7.89 -57.72
C TYR A 134 1.67 -9.27 -58.39
N ASN A 135 0.96 -9.41 -59.51
CA ASN A 135 1.08 -10.58 -60.39
C ASN A 135 2.28 -10.46 -61.35
N ALA A 136 2.44 -11.44 -62.25
CA ALA A 136 3.54 -11.48 -63.22
C ALA A 136 3.50 -10.32 -64.24
N ASP A 137 2.33 -9.73 -64.48
CA ASP A 137 2.10 -8.60 -65.38
C ASP A 137 2.20 -7.23 -64.68
N ASP A 138 2.75 -7.20 -63.45
CA ASP A 138 2.88 -6.01 -62.59
C ASP A 138 1.54 -5.38 -62.15
N GLU A 139 0.41 -6.10 -62.28
CA GLU A 139 -0.89 -5.66 -61.81
C GLU A 139 -1.06 -5.92 -60.30
N VAL A 140 -1.73 -5.01 -59.60
CA VAL A 140 -1.94 -5.11 -58.15
C VAL A 140 -3.01 -6.14 -57.82
N LEU A 141 -2.63 -7.21 -57.13
CA LEU A 141 -3.54 -8.24 -56.61
C LEU A 141 -4.23 -7.78 -55.32
N ALA A 142 -3.49 -7.14 -54.43
CA ALA A 142 -3.98 -6.60 -53.16
C ALA A 142 -3.05 -5.48 -52.64
N THR A 143 -3.63 -4.47 -51.99
CA THR A 143 -2.89 -3.43 -51.27
C THR A 143 -3.56 -3.10 -49.96
N ARG A 144 -2.81 -3.04 -48.86
CA ARG A 144 -3.37 -2.83 -47.52
C ARG A 144 -2.45 -2.05 -46.60
N ASP A 145 -3.06 -1.13 -45.86
CA ASP A 145 -2.41 -0.33 -44.83
C ASP A 145 -2.66 -0.95 -43.46
N TYR A 146 -1.59 -1.07 -42.67
CA TYR A 146 -1.61 -1.57 -41.31
C TYR A 146 -0.92 -0.58 -40.37
N TYR A 147 -1.38 -0.53 -39.13
CA TYR A 147 -0.84 0.33 -38.09
C TYR A 147 -0.51 -0.49 -36.85
N SER A 148 0.72 -0.34 -36.36
CA SER A 148 1.16 -0.96 -35.11
C SER A 148 0.95 0.00 -33.93
N VAL A 149 -0.11 -0.24 -33.15
CA VAL A 149 -0.65 0.70 -32.14
C VAL A 149 -0.20 0.41 -30.70
N GLY A 150 0.80 -0.45 -30.51
CA GLY A 150 1.34 -0.78 -29.18
C GLY A 150 0.96 -2.20 -28.70
N GLY A 151 1.75 -2.77 -27.77
CA GLY A 151 1.51 -4.11 -27.21
C GLY A 151 1.49 -5.27 -28.22
N GLY A 152 2.01 -5.07 -29.44
CA GLY A 152 1.97 -6.06 -30.53
C GLY A 152 0.61 -6.19 -31.24
N PHE A 153 -0.30 -5.23 -31.04
CA PHE A 153 -1.56 -5.13 -31.77
C PHE A 153 -1.37 -4.43 -33.12
N VAL A 154 -2.10 -4.91 -34.13
CA VAL A 154 -2.09 -4.38 -35.49
C VAL A 154 -3.52 -4.20 -35.96
N VAL A 155 -3.82 -3.00 -36.46
CA VAL A 155 -5.12 -2.65 -37.06
C VAL A 155 -4.94 -2.37 -38.55
N ASN A 156 -5.96 -2.67 -39.37
CA ASN A 156 -6.01 -2.35 -40.80
C ASN A 156 -7.03 -1.24 -41.06
N GLN A 157 -6.88 -0.48 -42.14
CA GLN A 157 -7.83 0.57 -42.53
C GLN A 157 -9.24 0.03 -42.87
N ASP A 158 -9.35 -1.18 -43.42
CA ASP A 158 -10.63 -1.87 -43.64
C ASP A 158 -11.30 -2.29 -42.32
N ASP A 159 -10.50 -2.53 -41.26
CA ASP A 159 -10.98 -2.77 -39.90
C ASP A 159 -11.21 -1.44 -39.12
N ALA A 160 -10.79 -0.29 -39.67
CA ALA A 160 -10.91 1.04 -39.08
C ALA A 160 -12.05 1.90 -39.67
N ALA A 161 -12.66 1.44 -40.78
CA ALA A 161 -13.88 2.03 -41.34
C ALA A 161 -15.13 1.69 -40.51
N ASP A 162 -15.09 0.60 -39.74
CA ASP A 162 -15.87 0.45 -38.51
C ASP A 162 -15.04 1.10 -37.39
N ASP A 163 -15.55 2.14 -36.76
CA ASP A 163 -14.89 2.93 -35.71
C ASP A 163 -14.70 2.13 -34.41
N ARG A 164 -13.95 1.02 -34.49
CA ARG A 164 -13.87 0.01 -33.46
C ARG A 164 -12.48 -0.66 -33.47
N ILE A 165 -11.60 -0.16 -32.60
CA ILE A 165 -11.05 -1.11 -31.63
C ILE A 165 -12.29 -1.62 -30.89
N VAL A 166 -12.93 -2.70 -31.34
CA VAL A 166 -14.17 -3.19 -30.71
C VAL A 166 -13.74 -3.50 -29.27
N PRO A 167 -14.16 -2.70 -28.28
CA PRO A 167 -13.84 -3.02 -26.91
C PRO A 167 -14.42 -4.40 -26.66
N ASP A 168 -13.66 -5.31 -26.06
CA ASP A 168 -14.28 -6.53 -25.59
C ASP A 168 -15.33 -6.12 -24.55
N GLU A 169 -16.60 -6.28 -24.91
CA GLU A 169 -17.76 -5.96 -24.08
C GLU A 169 -18.18 -7.16 -23.21
N THR A 170 -17.38 -8.23 -23.18
CA THR A 170 -17.62 -9.41 -22.34
C THR A 170 -17.91 -8.97 -20.90
N PRO A 171 -19.11 -9.24 -20.36
CA PRO A 171 -19.47 -8.84 -19.00
C PRO A 171 -18.63 -9.62 -18.00
N LEU A 172 -17.76 -8.90 -17.27
CA LEU A 172 -16.97 -9.49 -16.20
C LEU A 172 -17.79 -9.58 -14.90
N PRO A 173 -17.66 -10.66 -14.11
CA PRO A 173 -18.34 -10.79 -12.83
C PRO A 173 -17.87 -9.74 -11.82
N TYR A 174 -16.60 -9.34 -11.91
CA TYR A 174 -16.01 -8.35 -11.01
C TYR A 174 -15.23 -7.29 -11.79
N PRO A 175 -15.92 -6.36 -12.46
CA PRO A 175 -15.28 -5.29 -13.21
C PRO A 175 -14.68 -4.25 -12.27
N PHE A 176 -13.57 -3.65 -12.68
CA PHE A 176 -12.92 -2.53 -11.99
C PHE A 176 -12.24 -1.62 -13.01
N LYS A 177 -12.23 -0.31 -12.72
CA LYS A 177 -11.56 0.72 -13.53
C LYS A 177 -10.58 1.57 -12.73
N SER A 178 -10.58 1.46 -11.40
CA SER A 178 -9.66 2.19 -10.52
C SER A 178 -9.17 1.31 -9.37
N GLY A 179 -8.11 1.76 -8.67
CA GLY A 179 -7.62 1.10 -7.46
C GLY A 179 -8.70 1.00 -6.39
N ASP A 180 -9.43 2.11 -6.14
CA ASP A 180 -10.57 2.15 -5.23
C ASP A 180 -11.66 1.13 -5.60
N GLU A 181 -12.00 1.00 -6.88
CA GLU A 181 -12.99 0.01 -7.33
C GLU A 181 -12.47 -1.42 -7.16
N LEU A 182 -11.21 -1.69 -7.48
CA LEU A 182 -10.58 -3.00 -7.28
C LEU A 182 -10.61 -3.40 -5.79
N LEU A 183 -10.23 -2.48 -4.90
CA LEU A 183 -10.29 -2.69 -3.46
C LEU A 183 -11.73 -2.89 -2.98
N ALA A 184 -12.69 -2.10 -3.45
CA ALA A 184 -14.09 -2.26 -3.12
C ALA A 184 -14.64 -3.64 -3.55
N GLN A 185 -14.21 -4.16 -4.71
CA GLN A 185 -14.58 -5.50 -5.17
C GLN A 185 -13.99 -6.58 -4.25
N THR A 186 -12.72 -6.46 -3.84
CA THR A 186 -12.10 -7.41 -2.88
C THR A 186 -12.84 -7.40 -1.54
N ALA A 187 -13.19 -6.21 -1.03
CA ALA A 187 -13.90 -6.06 0.24
C ALA A 187 -15.32 -6.63 0.19
N ARG A 188 -16.03 -6.44 -0.92
CA ARG A 188 -17.40 -6.94 -1.10
C ARG A 188 -17.46 -8.45 -1.31
N SER A 189 -16.54 -9.00 -2.07
CA SER A 189 -16.54 -10.43 -2.43
C SER A 189 -15.84 -11.32 -1.41
N GLY A 190 -14.93 -10.75 -0.60
CA GLY A 190 -14.03 -11.51 0.27
C GLY A 190 -12.91 -12.23 -0.48
N LEU A 191 -12.79 -12.01 -1.80
CA LEU A 191 -11.74 -12.61 -2.65
C LEU A 191 -10.49 -11.72 -2.67
N SER A 192 -9.32 -12.35 -2.79
CA SER A 192 -8.08 -11.64 -3.10
C SER A 192 -8.09 -11.08 -4.53
N ILE A 193 -7.16 -10.17 -4.85
CA ILE A 193 -7.04 -9.61 -6.20
C ILE A 193 -6.78 -10.73 -7.24
N ALA A 194 -5.91 -11.70 -6.90
CA ALA A 194 -5.64 -12.84 -7.77
C ALA A 194 -6.88 -13.72 -8.01
N GLN A 195 -7.65 -14.00 -6.96
CA GLN A 195 -8.88 -14.78 -7.06
C GLN A 195 -9.94 -14.05 -7.90
N LEU A 196 -10.08 -12.73 -7.70
CA LEU A 196 -10.95 -11.88 -8.51
C LEU A 196 -10.60 -11.96 -10.00
N MET A 197 -9.31 -11.83 -10.33
CA MET A 197 -8.84 -11.96 -11.69
C MET A 197 -9.07 -13.36 -12.25
N PHE A 198 -8.85 -14.41 -11.45
CA PHE A 198 -9.12 -15.78 -11.86
C PHE A 198 -10.60 -15.99 -12.21
N GLU A 199 -11.53 -15.47 -11.39
CA GLU A 199 -12.97 -15.53 -11.69
C GLU A 199 -13.35 -14.72 -12.94
N ASN A 200 -12.72 -13.56 -13.17
CA ASN A 200 -12.93 -12.80 -14.40
C ASN A 200 -12.43 -13.54 -15.64
N GLU A 201 -11.30 -14.26 -15.57
CA GLU A 201 -10.77 -15.03 -16.70
C GLU A 201 -11.69 -16.18 -17.15
N LYS A 202 -12.52 -16.70 -16.24
CA LYS A 202 -13.47 -17.79 -16.54
C LYS A 202 -14.53 -17.39 -17.57
N CYS A 203 -14.69 -16.09 -17.85
CA CYS A 203 -15.55 -15.59 -18.92
C CYS A 203 -15.08 -16.04 -20.32
N TRP A 204 -13.78 -16.29 -20.50
CA TRP A 204 -13.21 -16.64 -21.80
C TRP A 204 -12.67 -18.07 -21.88
N ARG A 205 -12.30 -18.68 -20.75
CA ARG A 205 -11.53 -19.93 -20.69
C ARG A 205 -11.97 -20.79 -19.50
N SER A 206 -11.75 -22.10 -19.59
CA SER A 206 -11.90 -23.00 -18.45
C SER A 206 -10.80 -22.80 -17.40
N GLU A 207 -11.02 -23.29 -16.18
CA GLU A 207 -10.04 -23.19 -15.09
C GLU A 207 -8.70 -23.86 -15.43
N ASP A 208 -8.75 -25.02 -16.11
CA ASP A 208 -7.56 -25.76 -16.52
C ASP A 208 -6.77 -24.99 -17.58
N GLU A 209 -7.45 -24.42 -18.59
CA GLU A 209 -6.82 -23.57 -19.60
C GLU A 209 -6.16 -22.33 -18.99
N ILE A 210 -6.78 -21.71 -17.97
CA ILE A 210 -6.18 -20.55 -17.28
C ILE A 210 -4.87 -20.97 -16.60
N ARG A 211 -4.88 -22.08 -15.85
CA ARG A 211 -3.69 -22.57 -15.15
C ARG A 211 -2.58 -22.99 -16.12
N ASP A 212 -2.93 -23.67 -17.21
CA ASP A 212 -1.98 -24.09 -18.23
C ASP A 212 -1.34 -22.91 -18.94
N ASN A 213 -2.13 -21.88 -19.30
CA ASN A 213 -1.59 -20.67 -19.92
C ASN A 213 -0.70 -19.86 -18.95
N LEU A 214 -1.06 -19.78 -17.66
CA LEU A 214 -0.19 -19.15 -16.65
C LEU A 214 1.14 -19.90 -16.50
N ARG A 215 1.09 -21.24 -16.54
CA ARG A 215 2.29 -22.09 -16.51
C ARG A 215 3.13 -21.91 -17.77
N GLU A 216 2.51 -21.79 -18.94
CA GLU A 216 3.21 -21.51 -20.20
C GLU A 216 3.94 -20.16 -20.15
N ILE A 217 3.28 -19.11 -19.64
CA ILE A 217 3.91 -17.78 -19.44
C ILE A 217 5.13 -17.90 -18.53
N TRP A 218 4.99 -18.57 -17.39
CA TRP A 218 6.11 -18.73 -16.45
C TRP A 218 7.25 -19.55 -17.06
N SER A 219 6.94 -20.64 -17.75
CA SER A 219 7.94 -21.45 -18.45
C SER A 219 8.68 -20.65 -19.53
N ALA A 220 7.98 -19.81 -20.28
CA ALA A 220 8.59 -18.95 -21.29
C ALA A 220 9.53 -17.89 -20.67
N MET A 221 9.13 -17.31 -19.53
CA MET A 221 9.97 -16.39 -18.75
C MET A 221 11.26 -17.08 -18.26
N GLN A 222 11.15 -18.28 -17.69
CA GLN A 222 12.29 -19.06 -17.24
C GLN A 222 13.24 -19.45 -18.39
N ALA A 223 12.67 -19.90 -19.51
CA ALA A 223 13.45 -20.26 -20.69
C ALA A 223 14.23 -19.05 -21.26
N CYS A 224 13.62 -17.86 -21.23
CA CYS A 224 14.28 -16.62 -21.64
C CYS A 224 15.49 -16.30 -20.74
N VAL A 225 15.32 -16.36 -19.41
CA VAL A 225 16.43 -16.18 -18.45
C VAL A 225 17.54 -17.21 -18.68
N ALA A 226 17.19 -18.49 -18.79
CA ALA A 226 18.16 -19.57 -18.99
C ALA A 226 18.97 -19.39 -20.29
N ARG A 227 18.31 -18.94 -21.36
CA ARG A 227 18.97 -18.64 -22.63
C ARG A 227 19.88 -17.42 -22.51
N GLY A 228 19.41 -16.31 -21.92
CA GLY A 228 20.23 -15.11 -21.73
C GLY A 228 21.48 -15.32 -20.87
N ILE A 229 21.43 -16.26 -19.93
CA ILE A 229 22.59 -16.69 -19.14
C ILE A 229 23.62 -17.46 -19.98
N ARG A 230 23.18 -18.21 -21.00
CA ARG A 230 24.06 -19.05 -21.83
C ARG A 230 24.66 -18.30 -23.03
N GLU A 231 23.89 -17.40 -23.64
CA GLU A 231 24.28 -16.73 -24.88
C GLU A 231 25.34 -15.65 -24.66
N GLU A 232 26.51 -15.83 -25.26
CA GLU A 232 27.61 -14.86 -25.22
C GLU A 232 27.61 -13.95 -26.46
N GLY A 233 28.51 -12.96 -26.45
CA GLY A 233 28.78 -12.11 -27.62
C GLY A 233 28.34 -10.66 -27.45
N VAL A 234 28.21 -9.97 -28.58
CA VAL A 234 27.93 -8.53 -28.64
C VAL A 234 26.52 -8.31 -29.17
N LEU A 235 25.74 -7.49 -28.48
CA LEU A 235 24.38 -7.13 -28.91
C LEU A 235 24.44 -6.44 -30.29
N PRO A 236 23.43 -6.64 -31.16
CA PRO A 236 23.41 -6.12 -32.54
C PRO A 236 23.39 -4.55 -32.58
N GLY A 237 23.07 -3.87 -33.69
CA GLY A 237 22.73 -2.43 -33.70
C GLY A 237 23.82 -1.38 -33.36
N GLY A 238 25.11 -1.71 -33.46
CA GLY A 238 26.18 -0.71 -33.66
C GLY A 238 26.83 -0.06 -32.42
N LEU A 239 26.23 -0.16 -31.23
CA LEU A 239 26.80 0.37 -29.97
C LEU A 239 27.90 -0.52 -29.35
N LYS A 240 28.18 -1.69 -29.92
CA LYS A 240 29.20 -2.66 -29.48
C LYS A 240 29.12 -3.04 -27.98
N VAL A 241 27.90 -3.17 -27.45
CA VAL A 241 27.66 -3.56 -26.06
C VAL A 241 27.77 -5.09 -25.93
N GLY A 242 28.71 -5.58 -25.14
CA GLY A 242 28.84 -7.00 -24.81
C GLY A 242 27.73 -7.46 -23.86
N ARG A 243 27.28 -8.71 -24.03
CA ARG A 243 26.39 -9.37 -23.07
C ARG A 243 27.13 -9.59 -21.75
N ARG A 244 26.47 -9.26 -20.64
CA ARG A 244 27.03 -9.33 -19.28
C ARG A 244 26.45 -10.50 -18.48
N ALA A 245 25.24 -10.95 -18.79
CA ALA A 245 24.58 -11.99 -18.02
C ALA A 245 25.40 -13.30 -17.91
N PRO A 246 26.06 -13.83 -18.96
CA PRO A 246 26.84 -15.07 -18.83
C PRO A 246 28.02 -14.96 -17.86
N ALA A 247 28.75 -13.84 -17.92
CA ALA A 247 29.88 -13.61 -17.02
C ALA A 247 29.43 -13.45 -15.57
N LEU A 248 28.36 -12.68 -15.34
CA LEU A 248 27.78 -12.48 -14.02
C LEU A 248 27.23 -13.79 -13.43
N TYR A 249 26.60 -14.65 -14.23
CA TYR A 249 26.16 -15.97 -13.79
C TYR A 249 27.32 -16.87 -13.36
N ARG A 250 28.41 -16.89 -14.13
CA ARG A 250 29.62 -17.65 -13.76
C ARG A 250 30.20 -17.15 -12.43
N GLU A 251 30.26 -15.84 -12.24
CA GLU A 251 30.72 -15.25 -10.99
C GLU A 251 29.84 -15.67 -9.81
N LEU A 252 28.53 -15.44 -9.88
CA LEU A 252 27.59 -15.75 -8.80
C LEU A 252 27.52 -17.26 -8.50
N SER A 253 27.65 -18.11 -9.52
CA SER A 253 27.63 -19.57 -9.35
C SER A 253 28.94 -20.12 -8.75
N SER A 254 30.06 -19.40 -8.91
CA SER A 254 31.37 -19.82 -8.39
C SER A 254 31.57 -19.57 -6.89
N LYS A 255 30.71 -18.75 -6.25
CA LYS A 255 30.80 -18.36 -4.83
C LYS A 255 29.52 -18.69 -4.04
N PRO A 256 29.06 -19.95 -3.99
CA PRO A 256 27.78 -20.31 -3.36
C PRO A 256 27.73 -19.99 -1.86
N GLU A 257 28.86 -20.05 -1.15
CA GLU A 257 28.92 -19.72 0.29
C GLU A 257 28.79 -18.21 0.59
N ALA A 258 29.14 -17.33 -0.37
CA ALA A 258 28.98 -15.89 -0.21
C ALA A 258 27.49 -15.50 -0.21
N ALA A 259 26.67 -16.20 -1.01
CA ALA A 259 25.23 -16.00 -1.07
C ALA A 259 24.48 -16.32 0.24
N MET A 260 25.07 -17.14 1.14
CA MET A 260 24.51 -17.39 2.48
C MET A 260 24.94 -16.36 3.53
N ARG A 261 26.00 -15.58 3.27
CA ARG A 261 26.59 -14.64 4.24
C ARG A 261 26.25 -13.17 3.97
N ASP A 262 25.98 -12.80 2.71
CA ASP A 262 25.69 -11.43 2.30
C ASP A 262 24.33 -11.31 1.57
N PRO A 263 23.32 -10.65 2.19
CA PRO A 263 22.04 -10.37 1.56
C PRO A 263 22.14 -9.64 0.21
N LEU A 264 23.20 -8.86 -0.02
CA LEU A 264 23.41 -8.12 -1.28
C LEU A 264 23.67 -9.07 -2.46
N THR A 265 24.21 -10.27 -2.21
CA THR A 265 24.41 -11.28 -3.27
C THR A 265 23.08 -11.77 -3.86
N THR A 266 21.98 -11.70 -3.09
CA THR A 266 20.64 -12.02 -3.59
C THR A 266 20.14 -10.98 -4.59
N LEU A 267 20.50 -9.71 -4.40
CA LEU A 267 20.18 -8.63 -5.35
C LEU A 267 20.95 -8.78 -6.66
N ASP A 268 22.16 -9.31 -6.63
CA ASP A 268 22.93 -9.59 -7.84
C ASP A 268 22.30 -10.68 -8.72
N TRP A 269 21.65 -11.68 -8.11
CA TRP A 269 20.86 -12.67 -8.86
C TRP A 269 19.67 -12.03 -9.58
N VAL A 270 19.03 -11.04 -8.96
CA VAL A 270 17.92 -10.31 -9.58
C VAL A 270 18.40 -9.49 -10.77
N ASN A 271 19.52 -8.77 -10.59
CA ASN A 271 20.17 -8.03 -11.65
C ASN A 271 20.53 -8.95 -12.82
N LEU A 272 21.07 -10.13 -12.51
CA LEU A 272 21.37 -11.15 -13.52
C LEU A 272 20.13 -11.54 -14.32
N TYR A 273 19.01 -11.87 -13.66
CA TYR A 273 17.80 -12.31 -14.36
C TYR A 273 17.25 -11.22 -15.26
N ALA A 274 17.20 -9.97 -14.78
CA ALA A 274 16.72 -8.85 -15.58
C ALA A 274 17.64 -8.54 -16.76
N LEU A 275 18.96 -8.61 -16.56
CA LEU A 275 19.94 -8.46 -17.62
C LEU A 275 19.80 -9.57 -18.66
N ALA A 276 19.68 -10.83 -18.23
CA ALA A 276 19.53 -11.96 -19.14
C ALA A 276 18.32 -11.77 -20.09
N VAL A 277 17.16 -11.39 -19.54
CA VAL A 277 15.95 -11.16 -20.34
C VAL A 277 16.09 -9.94 -21.25
N ASN A 278 16.63 -8.82 -20.74
CA ASN A 278 16.78 -7.61 -21.55
C ASN A 278 17.83 -7.78 -22.66
N GLU A 279 18.90 -8.56 -22.42
CA GLU A 279 19.90 -8.92 -23.42
C GLU A 279 19.32 -9.86 -24.48
N GLU A 280 18.51 -10.85 -24.09
CA GLU A 280 17.74 -11.67 -25.04
C GLU A 280 16.76 -10.83 -25.86
N ASN A 281 16.01 -9.93 -25.23
CA ASN A 281 15.13 -9.00 -25.93
C ASN A 281 15.92 -8.20 -26.97
N ALA A 282 17.03 -7.57 -26.56
CA ALA A 282 17.87 -6.75 -27.42
C ALA A 282 18.51 -7.51 -28.59
N ALA A 283 18.68 -8.82 -28.45
CA ALA A 283 19.20 -9.72 -29.48
C ALA A 283 18.12 -10.26 -30.42
N GLY A 284 16.84 -10.08 -30.10
CA GLY A 284 15.72 -10.63 -30.87
C GLY A 284 15.28 -12.03 -30.44
N GLY A 285 15.66 -12.45 -29.24
CA GLY A 285 15.24 -13.71 -28.63
C GLY A 285 13.76 -13.73 -28.25
N ARG A 286 13.29 -14.89 -27.79
CA ARG A 286 11.91 -15.07 -27.31
C ARG A 286 11.74 -14.39 -25.94
N VAL A 287 10.71 -13.58 -25.80
CA VAL A 287 10.41 -12.81 -24.58
C VAL A 287 8.91 -12.78 -24.30
N VAL A 288 8.53 -12.54 -23.04
CA VAL A 288 7.15 -12.30 -22.64
C VAL A 288 6.95 -10.81 -22.38
N THR A 289 5.93 -10.19 -22.97
CA THR A 289 5.60 -8.79 -22.69
C THR A 289 5.18 -8.61 -21.24
N ALA A 290 5.65 -7.55 -20.58
CA ALA A 290 5.24 -7.27 -19.20
C ALA A 290 5.32 -5.77 -18.83
N PRO A 291 4.44 -4.89 -19.33
CA PRO A 291 3.43 -5.12 -20.36
C PRO A 291 3.96 -4.93 -21.80
N THR A 292 5.23 -4.55 -21.95
CA THR A 292 5.91 -4.42 -23.25
C THR A 292 7.24 -5.17 -23.26
N ASN A 293 7.83 -5.38 -24.44
CA ASN A 293 9.15 -6.00 -24.58
C ASN A 293 10.27 -5.21 -23.90
N GLY A 294 10.18 -3.87 -23.92
CA GLY A 294 11.21 -2.99 -23.34
C GLY A 294 11.32 -3.07 -21.82
N ALA A 295 10.27 -3.56 -21.15
CA ALA A 295 10.21 -3.78 -19.71
C ALA A 295 10.16 -5.27 -19.32
N ALA A 296 10.32 -6.18 -20.29
CA ALA A 296 10.11 -7.62 -20.13
C ALA A 296 10.99 -8.26 -19.04
N GLY A 297 12.13 -7.67 -18.70
CA GLY A 297 13.04 -8.23 -17.68
C GLY A 297 12.60 -8.03 -16.22
N VAL A 298 11.64 -7.14 -15.93
CA VAL A 298 11.30 -6.79 -14.53
C VAL A 298 10.57 -7.92 -13.83
N LEU A 299 9.38 -8.30 -14.32
CA LEU A 299 8.56 -9.35 -13.70
C LEU A 299 9.28 -10.70 -13.58
N PRO A 300 9.93 -11.26 -14.62
CA PRO A 300 10.61 -12.55 -14.48
C PRO A 300 11.75 -12.50 -13.48
N ALA A 301 12.47 -11.38 -13.37
CA ALA A 301 13.52 -11.23 -12.37
C ALA A 301 12.97 -11.27 -10.93
N VAL A 302 11.86 -10.58 -10.68
CA VAL A 302 11.19 -10.58 -9.37
C VAL A 302 10.53 -11.92 -9.07
N LEU A 303 9.94 -12.57 -10.06
CA LEU A 303 9.30 -13.87 -9.90
C LEU A 303 10.33 -14.99 -9.67
N HIS A 304 11.48 -14.96 -10.36
CA HIS A 304 12.60 -15.86 -10.03
C HIS A 304 13.16 -15.60 -8.64
N TYR A 305 13.16 -14.36 -8.18
CA TYR A 305 13.56 -14.06 -6.80
C TYR A 305 12.60 -14.70 -5.80
N PHE A 306 11.29 -14.51 -6.00
CA PHE A 306 10.27 -15.15 -5.17
C PHE A 306 10.39 -16.67 -5.16
N ASP A 307 10.43 -17.28 -6.35
CA ASP A 307 10.47 -18.73 -6.53
C ASP A 307 11.72 -19.38 -5.90
N ARG A 308 12.87 -18.70 -5.96
CA ARG A 308 14.15 -19.27 -5.53
C ARG A 308 14.55 -18.92 -4.10
N PHE A 309 14.19 -17.74 -3.60
CA PHE A 309 14.73 -17.20 -2.34
C PHE A 309 13.67 -16.98 -1.26
N CYS A 310 12.37 -16.96 -1.59
CA CYS A 310 11.33 -16.74 -0.58
C CYS A 310 10.79 -18.08 -0.02
N PRO A 311 10.72 -18.24 1.31
CA PRO A 311 10.11 -19.43 1.92
C PRO A 311 8.63 -19.57 1.54
N GLY A 312 8.19 -20.79 1.25
CA GLY A 312 6.78 -21.09 0.94
C GLY A 312 6.36 -20.81 -0.50
N ALA A 313 7.30 -20.50 -1.40
CA ALA A 313 7.05 -20.44 -2.84
C ALA A 313 6.47 -21.78 -3.35
N ASN A 314 5.40 -21.68 -4.14
CA ASN A 314 4.72 -22.80 -4.79
C ASN A 314 3.97 -22.30 -6.02
N GLU A 315 3.48 -23.23 -6.85
CA GLU A 315 2.81 -22.92 -8.11
C GLU A 315 1.60 -21.99 -7.94
N GLN A 316 0.76 -22.21 -6.90
CA GLN A 316 -0.40 -21.35 -6.68
C GLN A 316 0.02 -19.90 -6.38
N ARG A 317 1.09 -19.68 -5.61
CA ARG A 317 1.59 -18.32 -5.34
C ARG A 317 2.25 -17.68 -6.57
N VAL A 318 2.80 -18.47 -7.49
CA VAL A 318 3.25 -17.99 -8.81
C VAL A 318 2.05 -17.52 -9.64
N PHE A 319 0.94 -18.25 -9.60
CA PHE A 319 -0.30 -17.80 -10.26
C PHE A 319 -0.85 -16.53 -9.61
N ASP A 320 -0.82 -16.44 -8.27
CA ASP A 320 -1.27 -15.25 -7.56
C ASP A 320 -0.43 -14.02 -7.92
N PHE A 321 0.89 -14.18 -8.09
CA PHE A 321 1.79 -13.15 -8.63
C PHE A 321 1.32 -12.67 -9.99
N LEU A 322 1.19 -13.59 -10.96
CA LEU A 322 0.88 -13.24 -12.36
C LEU A 322 -0.50 -12.58 -12.49
N LEU A 323 -1.52 -13.14 -11.83
CA LEU A 323 -2.89 -12.61 -11.87
C LEU A 323 -2.97 -11.22 -11.21
N THR A 324 -2.30 -11.03 -10.08
CA THR A 324 -2.25 -9.71 -9.41
C THR A 324 -1.48 -8.70 -10.24
N SER A 325 -0.33 -9.08 -10.80
CA SER A 325 0.43 -8.22 -11.72
C SER A 325 -0.41 -7.80 -12.92
N ALA A 326 -1.23 -8.71 -13.48
CA ALA A 326 -2.15 -8.36 -14.55
C ALA A 326 -3.23 -7.36 -14.11
N ALA A 327 -3.85 -7.52 -12.94
CA ALA A 327 -4.83 -6.56 -12.43
C ALA A 327 -4.26 -5.14 -12.37
N ILE A 328 -3.05 -4.99 -11.84
CA ILE A 328 -2.34 -3.71 -11.77
C ILE A 328 -2.02 -3.18 -13.17
N GLY A 329 -1.56 -4.04 -14.09
CA GLY A 329 -1.32 -3.64 -15.48
C GLY A 329 -2.58 -3.16 -16.20
N ILE A 330 -3.74 -3.77 -15.91
CA ILE A 330 -5.04 -3.39 -16.45
C ILE A 330 -5.46 -2.01 -15.95
N LEU A 331 -5.24 -1.67 -14.68
CA LEU A 331 -5.52 -0.34 -14.14
C LEU A 331 -4.83 0.76 -14.96
N TYR A 332 -3.55 0.58 -15.28
CA TYR A 332 -2.83 1.56 -16.09
C TYR A 332 -3.29 1.57 -17.54
N LYS A 333 -3.57 0.40 -18.13
CA LYS A 333 -4.00 0.28 -19.53
C LYS A 333 -5.41 0.85 -19.78
N GLU A 334 -6.34 0.71 -18.83
CA GLU A 334 -7.70 1.27 -18.96
C GLU A 334 -7.73 2.79 -18.83
N ASN A 335 -6.81 3.37 -18.04
CA ASN A 335 -6.82 4.80 -17.74
C ASN A 335 -5.77 5.62 -18.51
N ALA A 336 -4.78 4.97 -19.11
CA ALA A 336 -3.68 5.62 -19.82
C ALA A 336 -3.09 4.72 -20.92
N SER A 337 -2.30 5.32 -21.80
CA SER A 337 -1.48 4.53 -22.72
C SER A 337 -0.35 3.83 -21.98
N ILE A 338 -0.03 2.61 -22.40
CA ILE A 338 1.18 1.86 -21.98
C ILE A 338 2.30 1.94 -23.03
N SER A 339 2.15 2.82 -24.02
CA SER A 339 3.16 3.06 -25.07
C SER A 339 4.22 4.03 -24.56
N GLY A 340 5.48 3.61 -24.58
CA GLY A 340 6.60 4.50 -24.25
C GLY A 340 6.68 5.75 -25.13
N ALA A 341 6.12 5.69 -26.34
CA ALA A 341 6.06 6.82 -27.27
C ALA A 341 5.02 7.88 -26.89
N GLU A 342 4.04 7.55 -26.04
CA GLU A 342 2.90 8.42 -25.72
C GLU A 342 3.00 8.97 -24.30
N VAL A 343 3.49 8.16 -23.35
CA VAL A 343 3.59 8.54 -21.93
C VAL A 343 5.00 8.40 -21.35
N GLY A 344 6.00 8.08 -22.17
CA GLY A 344 7.38 7.84 -21.70
C GLY A 344 7.57 6.45 -21.07
N CYS A 345 8.80 6.16 -20.63
CA CYS A 345 9.17 4.90 -20.01
C CYS A 345 8.42 4.62 -18.69
N GLN A 346 7.80 5.62 -18.05
CA GLN A 346 6.90 5.40 -16.92
C GLN A 346 5.72 4.47 -17.30
N GLY A 347 5.20 4.55 -18.52
CA GLY A 347 4.09 3.70 -19.01
C GLY A 347 4.51 2.27 -19.36
N GLU A 348 5.81 2.00 -19.44
CA GLU A 348 6.35 0.67 -19.77
C GLU A 348 7.08 0.09 -18.56
N VAL A 349 8.24 0.66 -18.21
CA VAL A 349 9.08 0.23 -17.10
C VAL A 349 8.44 0.57 -15.75
N GLY A 350 7.86 1.77 -15.61
CA GLY A 350 7.16 2.15 -14.37
C GLY A 350 5.96 1.24 -14.09
N VAL A 351 5.15 0.96 -15.12
CA VAL A 351 4.04 -0.01 -15.03
C VAL A 351 4.55 -1.40 -14.70
N ALA A 352 5.60 -1.90 -15.36
CA ALA A 352 6.19 -3.20 -15.03
C ALA A 352 6.69 -3.28 -13.57
N CYS A 353 7.29 -2.20 -13.07
CA CYS A 353 7.79 -2.12 -11.70
C CYS A 353 6.64 -2.09 -10.68
N SER A 354 5.55 -1.37 -10.98
CA SER A 354 4.30 -1.41 -10.21
C SER A 354 3.65 -2.80 -10.20
N MET A 355 3.51 -3.43 -11.37
CA MET A 355 2.95 -4.77 -11.53
C MET A 355 3.74 -5.82 -10.74
N ALA A 356 5.07 -5.79 -10.83
CA ALA A 356 5.94 -6.73 -10.14
C ALA A 356 5.94 -6.51 -8.62
N ALA A 357 5.85 -5.27 -8.15
CA ALA A 357 5.76 -4.97 -6.72
C ALA A 357 4.45 -5.50 -6.11
N GLY A 358 3.30 -5.19 -6.73
CA GLY A 358 2.00 -5.70 -6.29
C GLY A 358 1.91 -7.24 -6.37
N GLY A 359 2.42 -7.82 -7.47
CA GLY A 359 2.49 -9.27 -7.64
C GLY A 359 3.33 -9.96 -6.56
N LEU A 360 4.50 -9.41 -6.22
CA LEU A 360 5.38 -9.98 -5.20
C LEU A 360 4.71 -9.94 -3.81
N VAL A 361 4.04 -8.83 -3.47
CA VAL A 361 3.33 -8.70 -2.19
C VAL A 361 2.17 -9.69 -2.10
N ALA A 362 1.42 -9.88 -3.17
CA ALA A 362 0.37 -10.91 -3.23
C ALA A 362 0.95 -12.32 -3.04
N ALA A 363 2.02 -12.65 -3.74
CA ALA A 363 2.69 -13.94 -3.64
C ALA A 363 3.26 -14.19 -2.23
N LEU A 364 3.65 -13.15 -1.51
CA LEU A 364 4.11 -13.24 -0.12
C LEU A 364 2.97 -13.31 0.91
N GLY A 365 1.72 -13.08 0.48
CA GLY A 365 0.52 -13.19 1.33
C GLY A 365 0.04 -11.86 1.91
N GLY A 366 0.39 -10.73 1.28
CA GLY A 366 -0.12 -9.41 1.64
C GLY A 366 -1.61 -9.25 1.33
N ASN A 367 -2.26 -8.35 2.07
CA ASN A 367 -3.66 -8.00 1.84
C ASN A 367 -3.83 -7.02 0.65
N PRO A 368 -5.06 -6.83 0.12
CA PRO A 368 -5.30 -5.95 -1.04
C PRO A 368 -4.74 -4.53 -0.90
N SER A 369 -4.82 -3.91 0.28
CA SER A 369 -4.28 -2.57 0.51
C SER A 369 -2.74 -2.53 0.49
N GLN A 370 -2.08 -3.59 0.98
CA GLN A 370 -0.62 -3.72 0.88
C GLN A 370 -0.17 -3.92 -0.57
N ILE A 371 -0.94 -4.70 -1.33
CA ILE A 371 -0.70 -4.92 -2.75
C ILE A 371 -0.80 -3.60 -3.52
N GLU A 372 -1.87 -2.83 -3.28
CA GLU A 372 -2.05 -1.50 -3.88
C GLU A 372 -0.93 -0.54 -3.48
N ASN A 373 -0.57 -0.46 -2.19
CA ASN A 373 0.49 0.42 -1.73
C ASN A 373 1.85 0.07 -2.37
N ALA A 374 2.17 -1.22 -2.52
CA ALA A 374 3.39 -1.62 -3.20
C ALA A 374 3.38 -1.26 -4.69
N ALA A 375 2.23 -1.45 -5.36
CA ALA A 375 2.04 -1.06 -6.75
C ALA A 375 2.18 0.47 -6.92
N GLU A 376 1.63 1.25 -5.98
CA GLU A 376 1.72 2.71 -5.96
C GLU A 376 3.18 3.18 -5.83
N ILE A 377 3.92 2.70 -4.81
CA ILE A 377 5.36 3.01 -4.64
C ILE A 377 6.16 2.62 -5.88
N GLY A 378 5.85 1.45 -6.46
CA GLY A 378 6.48 0.98 -7.70
C GLY A 378 6.29 1.94 -8.87
N MET A 379 5.14 2.61 -8.97
CA MET A 379 4.89 3.65 -9.97
C MET A 379 5.47 5.00 -9.59
N GLU A 380 5.31 5.45 -8.33
CA GLU A 380 5.79 6.73 -7.81
C GLU A 380 7.26 6.97 -8.16
N HIS A 381 8.09 5.96 -7.93
CA HIS A 381 9.53 6.01 -8.19
C HIS A 381 9.94 6.01 -9.68
N ASN A 382 8.96 5.98 -10.59
CA ASN A 382 9.13 6.03 -12.03
C ASN A 382 8.36 7.18 -12.69
N LEU A 383 7.64 8.00 -11.93
CA LEU A 383 6.91 9.16 -12.46
C LEU A 383 7.87 10.18 -13.10
N GLY A 384 7.53 10.62 -14.30
CA GLY A 384 8.34 11.55 -15.11
C GLY A 384 9.42 10.87 -15.95
N LEU A 385 9.55 9.55 -15.93
CA LEU A 385 10.56 8.84 -16.71
C LEU A 385 10.24 8.87 -18.22
N THR A 386 11.08 9.53 -19.00
CA THR A 386 10.92 9.70 -20.46
C THR A 386 11.45 8.51 -21.25
N CYS A 387 11.03 8.38 -22.52
CA CYS A 387 11.52 7.36 -23.45
C CYS A 387 12.42 8.01 -24.52
N ASP A 388 13.73 8.09 -24.24
CA ASP A 388 14.74 8.60 -25.17
C ASP A 388 15.98 7.66 -25.24
N PRO A 389 15.83 6.46 -25.81
CA PRO A 389 16.92 5.50 -25.88
C PRO A 389 18.00 5.92 -26.87
N ILE A 390 19.27 5.74 -26.50
CA ILE A 390 20.44 6.06 -27.36
C ILE A 390 20.33 5.30 -28.69
N GLY A 391 20.30 6.06 -29.79
CA GLY A 391 20.20 5.52 -31.14
C GLY A 391 18.85 4.88 -31.47
N GLY A 392 17.81 5.11 -30.66
CA GLY A 392 16.50 4.48 -30.82
C GLY A 392 16.49 2.98 -30.52
N LEU A 393 17.47 2.48 -29.75
CA LEU A 393 17.66 1.05 -29.48
C LEU A 393 17.15 0.71 -28.07
N ALA A 394 16.29 -0.30 -27.94
CA ALA A 394 15.82 -0.84 -26.66
C ALA A 394 16.93 -1.58 -25.89
N ARG A 395 17.98 -0.86 -25.46
CA ARG A 395 19.20 -1.39 -24.83
C ARG A 395 19.72 -0.53 -23.69
N ALA A 396 19.53 0.78 -23.76
CA ALA A 396 19.88 1.74 -22.73
C ALA A 396 18.59 2.25 -22.08
N SER A 397 17.90 1.35 -21.36
CA SER A 397 16.77 1.69 -20.48
C SER A 397 17.25 1.53 -19.04
N PRO A 398 16.73 2.28 -18.05
CA PRO A 398 16.97 2.04 -16.62
C PRO A 398 16.42 0.69 -16.12
N ALA A 399 15.83 -0.12 -17.01
CA ALA A 399 15.33 -1.47 -16.76
C ALA A 399 16.24 -2.43 -15.98
N PRO A 400 17.60 -2.43 -16.05
CA PRO A 400 18.40 -3.31 -15.22
C PRO A 400 18.53 -2.83 -13.76
N GLU A 401 18.26 -1.55 -13.44
CA GLU A 401 18.24 -1.03 -12.06
C GLU A 401 16.84 -1.08 -11.43
N CYS A 402 15.77 -1.16 -12.24
CA CYS A 402 14.39 -1.18 -11.74
C CYS A 402 14.04 -2.43 -10.89
N PRO A 403 14.48 -3.66 -11.20
CA PRO A 403 14.22 -4.84 -10.37
C PRO A 403 14.73 -4.72 -8.94
N MET A 404 15.89 -4.08 -8.72
CA MET A 404 16.38 -3.79 -7.37
C MET A 404 15.49 -2.78 -6.65
N ARG A 405 14.98 -1.76 -7.34
CA ARG A 405 14.02 -0.80 -6.78
C ARG A 405 12.67 -1.45 -6.48
N VAL A 406 12.22 -2.38 -7.32
CA VAL A 406 11.00 -3.17 -7.12
C VAL A 406 11.16 -4.13 -5.95
N ILE A 407 12.29 -4.83 -5.83
CA ILE A 407 12.54 -5.69 -4.69
C ILE A 407 12.76 -4.86 -3.42
N ALA A 408 13.40 -3.70 -3.50
CA ALA A 408 13.45 -2.78 -2.37
C ALA A 408 12.05 -2.28 -1.99
N ALA A 409 11.20 -1.89 -2.94
CA ALA A 409 9.82 -1.45 -2.70
C ALA A 409 8.93 -2.59 -2.19
N ALA A 410 9.06 -3.79 -2.75
CA ALA A 410 8.34 -4.98 -2.32
C ALA A 410 8.86 -5.52 -0.99
N LEU A 411 10.16 -5.44 -0.71
CA LEU A 411 10.72 -5.68 0.62
C LEU A 411 10.35 -4.56 1.58
N LEU A 412 10.18 -3.30 1.18
CA LEU A 412 9.64 -2.25 2.05
C LEU A 412 8.15 -2.49 2.36
N ALA A 413 7.41 -3.04 1.39
CA ALA A 413 5.99 -3.41 1.52
C ALA A 413 5.77 -4.79 2.20
N CYS A 414 6.75 -5.71 2.12
CA CYS A 414 6.73 -7.07 2.69
C CYS A 414 7.68 -7.28 3.86
N VAL A 415 8.54 -6.30 4.17
CA VAL A 415 9.14 -6.15 5.50
C VAL A 415 7.93 -6.29 6.39
N PRO A 416 7.93 -7.27 7.32
CA PRO A 416 6.89 -7.28 8.30
C PRO A 416 6.92 -5.88 8.82
N LEU A 417 5.78 -5.25 8.72
CA LEU A 417 5.53 -3.93 9.19
C LEU A 417 5.77 -3.96 10.75
N SER A 418 6.56 -4.83 11.36
CA SER A 418 7.28 -4.57 12.61
C SER A 418 7.96 -3.19 12.69
N ALA A 419 8.08 -2.41 11.60
CA ALA A 419 8.31 -0.96 11.67
C ALA A 419 7.13 -0.04 11.23
N LEU A 420 6.06 -0.54 10.61
CA LEU A 420 4.92 0.28 10.15
C LEU A 420 3.53 -0.40 10.22
N ALA A 421 3.44 -1.62 10.73
CA ALA A 421 2.24 -2.27 11.23
C ALA A 421 1.83 -1.28 12.28
N ALA A 422 0.56 -0.91 12.23
CA ALA A 422 -0.03 -0.26 13.37
C ALA A 422 0.41 -1.07 14.61
N PRO A 423 1.17 -0.44 15.52
CA PRO A 423 2.05 -1.18 16.40
C PRO A 423 1.20 -2.05 17.32
N ALA A 424 1.20 -3.35 17.09
CA ALA A 424 0.39 -4.27 17.87
C ALA A 424 1.02 -4.41 19.26
N TYR A 425 0.29 -3.94 20.27
CA TYR A 425 0.71 -4.02 21.67
C TYR A 425 -0.01 -5.16 22.39
N GLY A 426 0.63 -5.71 23.41
CA GLY A 426 -0.04 -6.69 24.26
C GLY A 426 -1.21 -6.08 25.07
N PRO A 427 -2.00 -6.90 25.78
CA PRO A 427 -3.17 -6.46 26.57
C PRO A 427 -2.83 -5.49 27.71
N ARG A 428 -1.57 -5.47 28.15
CA ARG A 428 -1.02 -4.51 29.11
C ARG A 428 -0.04 -3.58 28.43
N LEU A 429 -0.32 -3.24 27.17
CA LEU A 429 0.43 -2.26 26.39
C LEU A 429 1.94 -2.58 26.33
N GLU A 430 2.27 -3.86 26.27
CA GLU A 430 3.63 -4.36 26.03
C GLU A 430 4.10 -3.91 24.65
N GLY A 431 5.31 -3.37 24.55
CA GLY A 431 5.86 -2.81 23.31
C GLY A 431 5.79 -1.28 23.20
N PHE A 432 4.96 -0.60 24.01
CA PHE A 432 4.94 0.87 24.06
C PHE A 432 5.80 1.42 25.21
N ASP A 433 6.69 2.37 24.91
CA ASP A 433 7.55 3.04 25.90
C ASP A 433 6.88 4.30 26.50
N TYR A 434 6.95 4.43 27.83
CA TYR A 434 6.37 5.57 28.58
C TYR A 434 7.33 6.76 28.67
N GLY A 435 8.60 6.58 28.29
CA GLY A 435 9.64 7.60 28.40
C GLY A 435 10.11 7.86 29.84
N TYR A 436 9.62 7.07 30.79
CA TYR A 436 10.05 7.01 32.19
C TYR A 436 9.99 5.56 32.67
N PRO A 437 10.80 5.17 33.68
CA PRO A 437 10.73 3.84 34.26
C PRO A 437 9.33 3.53 34.81
N VAL A 438 8.73 2.45 34.31
CA VAL A 438 7.44 1.94 34.79
C VAL A 438 7.68 1.03 35.98
N LYS A 439 7.00 1.31 37.09
CA LYS A 439 6.96 0.46 38.27
C LYS A 439 5.62 -0.27 38.33
N THR A 440 5.56 -1.36 39.09
CA THR A 440 4.33 -2.13 39.33
C THR A 440 4.03 -2.18 40.82
N PHE A 441 2.74 -2.13 41.15
CA PHE A 441 2.20 -2.31 42.49
C PHE A 441 1.21 -3.48 42.45
N ALA A 442 1.54 -4.55 43.17
CA ALA A 442 0.64 -5.68 43.32
C ALA A 442 -0.44 -5.37 44.35
N LEU A 443 -1.68 -5.74 44.04
CA LEU A 443 -2.83 -5.59 44.93
C LEU A 443 -3.77 -6.77 44.79
N GLU A 444 -4.49 -7.09 45.87
CA GLU A 444 -5.62 -8.00 45.83
C GLU A 444 -6.91 -7.16 45.84
N SER A 445 -7.74 -7.31 44.81
CA SER A 445 -9.04 -6.63 44.77
C SER A 445 -10.09 -7.51 44.08
N GLN A 446 -11.29 -7.55 44.65
CA GLN A 446 -12.39 -8.42 44.21
C GLN A 446 -11.96 -9.89 44.06
N ARG A 447 -11.16 -10.38 45.02
CA ARG A 447 -10.58 -11.74 45.07
C ARG A 447 -9.70 -12.09 43.86
N GLN A 448 -9.07 -11.09 43.25
CA GLN A 448 -8.16 -11.27 42.14
C GLN A 448 -6.81 -10.64 42.46
N PRO A 449 -5.70 -11.35 42.19
CA PRO A 449 -4.38 -10.75 42.17
C PRO A 449 -4.26 -9.86 40.94
N LEU A 450 -4.01 -8.58 41.16
CA LEU A 450 -3.90 -7.57 40.13
C LEU A 450 -2.57 -6.82 40.27
N GLU A 451 -2.21 -6.09 39.22
CA GLU A 451 -1.06 -5.20 39.21
C GLU A 451 -1.46 -3.87 38.60
N MET A 452 -1.09 -2.79 39.31
CA MET A 452 -1.14 -1.43 38.79
C MET A 452 0.24 -0.99 38.34
N ALA A 453 0.37 -0.62 37.06
CA ALA A 453 1.54 0.08 36.57
C ALA A 453 1.48 1.55 36.98
N TYR A 454 2.62 2.14 37.31
CA TYR A 454 2.69 3.56 37.63
C TYR A 454 4.07 4.15 37.31
N LEU A 455 4.08 5.46 37.05
CA LEU A 455 5.30 6.26 37.01
C LEU A 455 5.50 6.93 38.38
N ASP A 456 6.74 6.97 38.85
CA ASP A 456 7.14 7.65 40.08
C ASP A 456 8.45 8.39 39.85
N VAL A 457 8.33 9.69 39.64
CA VAL A 457 9.44 10.56 39.25
C VAL A 457 9.65 11.61 40.33
N ALA A 458 10.78 11.52 41.02
CA ALA A 458 11.14 12.42 42.10
C ALA A 458 12.11 13.53 41.64
N PRO A 459 12.01 14.74 42.21
CA PRO A 459 13.00 15.79 42.02
C PRO A 459 14.31 15.46 42.74
N LYS A 460 15.40 16.14 42.38
CA LYS A 460 16.73 15.93 43.01
C LYS A 460 16.78 16.35 44.49
N LYS A 461 15.92 17.28 44.91
CA LYS A 461 15.82 17.77 46.30
C LYS A 461 14.60 17.13 46.97
N ARG A 462 14.47 17.31 48.29
CA ARG A 462 13.25 16.90 49.01
C ARG A 462 12.02 17.48 48.32
N PRO A 463 11.01 16.67 47.96
CA PRO A 463 9.82 17.15 47.28
C PRO A 463 9.08 18.19 48.12
N ILE A 464 8.61 19.27 47.48
CA ILE A 464 7.74 20.26 48.14
C ILE A 464 6.28 19.81 48.22
N GLY A 465 5.94 18.76 47.47
CA GLY A 465 4.62 18.14 47.41
C GLY A 465 4.63 16.98 46.41
N VAL A 466 3.55 16.21 46.40
CA VAL A 466 3.31 15.10 45.47
C VAL A 466 2.15 15.48 44.54
N VAL A 467 2.32 15.27 43.25
CA VAL A 467 1.27 15.45 42.25
C VAL A 467 0.90 14.09 41.68
N VAL A 468 -0.36 13.69 41.85
CA VAL A 468 -0.93 12.45 41.32
C VAL A 468 -1.68 12.77 40.03
N LEU A 469 -1.25 12.19 38.92
CA LEU A 469 -1.81 12.44 37.58
C LEU A 469 -2.69 11.25 37.14
N LEU A 470 -4.00 11.49 37.03
CA LEU A 470 -4.98 10.47 36.63
C LEU A 470 -5.37 10.66 35.17
N HIS A 471 -5.15 9.62 34.36
CA HIS A 471 -5.34 9.63 32.91
C HIS A 471 -6.82 9.58 32.49
N GLY A 472 -7.13 10.07 31.29
CA GLY A 472 -8.44 9.89 30.65
C GLY A 472 -8.65 8.46 30.13
N LYS A 473 -9.89 8.12 29.75
CA LYS A 473 -10.25 6.74 29.31
C LYS A 473 -9.36 6.22 28.17
N ASN A 474 -9.05 7.11 27.21
CA ASN A 474 -8.31 6.80 25.99
C ASN A 474 -6.81 7.16 26.06
N PHE A 475 -6.32 7.56 27.23
CA PHE A 475 -4.93 7.94 27.46
C PHE A 475 -4.34 7.10 28.61
N CYS A 476 -3.03 7.21 28.82
CA CYS A 476 -2.29 6.48 29.85
C CYS A 476 -1.40 7.42 30.68
N ALA A 477 -0.72 6.90 31.71
CA ALA A 477 0.29 7.64 32.44
C ALA A 477 1.36 8.27 31.52
N ALA A 478 1.71 7.59 30.42
CA ALA A 478 2.64 8.08 29.39
C ALA A 478 2.24 9.42 28.76
N THR A 479 0.94 9.68 28.61
CA THR A 479 0.44 10.91 27.98
C THR A 479 0.78 12.16 28.80
N TRP A 480 1.08 11.99 30.09
CA TRP A 480 1.52 13.07 30.98
C TRP A 480 3.01 13.40 30.86
N LYS A 481 3.77 12.78 29.95
CA LYS A 481 5.22 12.97 29.80
C LYS A 481 5.65 14.45 29.78
N GLU A 482 4.93 15.28 29.03
CA GLU A 482 5.22 16.72 28.89
C GLU A 482 4.80 17.53 30.12
N THR A 483 3.97 16.99 31.01
CA THR A 483 3.57 17.60 32.30
C THR A 483 4.47 17.17 33.45
N ILE A 484 4.94 15.92 33.45
CA ILE A 484 5.84 15.39 34.49
C ILE A 484 7.11 16.25 34.59
N LYS A 485 7.77 16.52 33.45
CA LYS A 485 9.05 17.25 33.41
C LYS A 485 8.99 18.63 34.11
N PRO A 486 8.05 19.54 33.78
CA PRO A 486 7.97 20.84 34.44
C PRO A 486 7.54 20.76 35.92
N LEU A 487 6.71 19.78 36.31
CA LEU A 487 6.35 19.57 37.72
C LEU A 487 7.56 19.14 38.55
N VAL A 488 8.34 18.18 38.06
CA VAL A 488 9.58 17.73 38.70
C VAL A 488 10.60 18.86 38.77
N ALA A 489 10.75 19.64 37.71
CA ALA A 489 11.61 20.82 37.70
C ALA A 489 11.18 21.88 38.73
N ALA A 490 9.88 21.99 39.01
CA ALA A 490 9.33 22.87 40.04
C ALA A 490 9.43 22.29 41.47
N GLY A 491 9.97 21.09 41.66
CA GLY A 491 10.23 20.48 42.95
C GLY A 491 9.15 19.51 43.44
N TYR A 492 8.18 19.14 42.61
CA TYR A 492 7.16 18.15 42.96
C TYR A 492 7.63 16.73 42.64
N ARG A 493 7.30 15.76 43.49
CA ARG A 493 7.32 14.33 43.12
C ARG A 493 6.06 14.04 42.32
N VAL A 494 6.16 13.31 41.22
CA VAL A 494 5.02 13.03 40.35
C VAL A 494 4.74 11.54 40.33
N ILE A 495 3.51 11.17 40.67
CA ILE A 495 2.99 9.80 40.60
C ILE A 495 1.92 9.77 39.51
N ALA A 496 2.05 8.88 38.52
CA ALA A 496 1.05 8.71 37.46
C ALA A 496 0.67 7.23 37.34
N PRO A 497 -0.40 6.78 38.02
CA PRO A 497 -0.86 5.39 37.94
C PRO A 497 -1.72 5.17 36.70
N ASP A 498 -1.54 4.01 36.08
CA ASP A 498 -2.52 3.42 35.17
C ASP A 498 -3.57 2.67 36.00
N GLN A 499 -4.84 2.98 35.80
CA GLN A 499 -5.92 2.31 36.53
C GLN A 499 -6.05 0.84 36.12
N VAL A 500 -6.52 -0.02 37.02
CA VAL A 500 -6.97 -1.38 36.66
C VAL A 500 -7.97 -1.27 35.51
N GLY A 501 -7.85 -2.12 34.49
CA GLY A 501 -8.64 -2.04 33.25
C GLY A 501 -8.02 -1.17 32.15
N PHE A 502 -6.89 -0.50 32.41
CA PHE A 502 -6.26 0.43 31.46
C PHE A 502 -4.77 0.14 31.25
N CYS A 503 -4.28 0.48 30.06
CA CYS A 503 -2.86 0.72 29.81
C CYS A 503 -1.94 -0.41 30.28
N LYS A 504 -0.88 -0.17 31.07
CA LYS A 504 0.02 -1.23 31.55
C LYS A 504 -0.48 -2.01 32.78
N SER A 505 -1.62 -1.63 33.35
CA SER A 505 -2.24 -2.32 34.49
C SER A 505 -3.08 -3.53 34.04
N SER A 506 -3.33 -4.44 34.99
CA SER A 506 -4.12 -5.66 34.77
C SER A 506 -5.47 -5.38 34.11
N LYS A 507 -5.90 -6.30 33.23
CA LYS A 507 -7.21 -6.30 32.56
C LYS A 507 -8.04 -7.51 33.03
N PRO A 508 -8.65 -7.46 34.22
CA PRO A 508 -9.40 -8.60 34.74
C PRO A 508 -10.60 -8.95 33.85
N GLU A 509 -10.83 -10.25 33.64
CA GLU A 509 -12.00 -10.75 32.91
C GLU A 509 -13.31 -10.44 33.67
N ARG A 510 -13.26 -10.45 35.00
CA ARG A 510 -14.41 -10.18 35.85
C ARG A 510 -14.04 -9.09 36.84
N TYR A 511 -14.63 -7.92 36.74
CA TYR A 511 -14.39 -6.87 37.73
C TYR A 511 -15.56 -5.90 37.69
N GLN A 512 -16.21 -5.69 38.84
CA GLN A 512 -17.27 -4.71 38.96
C GLN A 512 -16.63 -3.33 39.11
N TYR A 513 -16.49 -2.61 38.00
CA TYR A 513 -15.86 -1.29 37.99
C TYR A 513 -16.75 -0.25 38.70
N SER A 514 -16.14 0.48 39.62
CA SER A 514 -16.71 1.70 40.17
C SER A 514 -15.64 2.75 40.37
N PHE A 515 -16.00 4.03 40.28
CA PHE A 515 -15.06 5.10 40.58
C PHE A 515 -14.54 5.01 42.02
N GLY A 516 -15.36 4.52 42.95
CA GLY A 516 -14.95 4.26 44.32
C GLY A 516 -13.86 3.19 44.40
N GLN A 517 -14.03 2.08 43.70
CA GLN A 517 -13.03 1.00 43.68
C GLN A 517 -11.71 1.44 43.04
N LEU A 518 -11.75 2.18 41.92
CA LEU A 518 -10.54 2.69 41.28
C LEU A 518 -9.83 3.75 42.15
N ALA A 519 -10.60 4.58 42.86
CA ALA A 519 -10.05 5.55 43.81
C ALA A 519 -9.37 4.84 44.99
N ASP A 520 -9.99 3.78 45.51
CA ASP A 520 -9.43 2.97 46.60
C ASP A 520 -8.15 2.24 46.19
N ASN A 521 -8.12 1.66 44.98
CA ASN A 521 -6.91 1.06 44.42
C ASN A 521 -5.76 2.09 44.31
N THR A 522 -6.09 3.32 43.89
CA THR A 522 -5.12 4.42 43.82
C THR A 522 -4.65 4.85 45.21
N HIS A 523 -5.57 4.93 46.19
CA HIS A 523 -5.26 5.27 47.56
C HIS A 523 -4.32 4.21 48.19
N ALA A 524 -4.58 2.93 47.99
CA ALA A 524 -3.71 1.83 48.44
C ALA A 524 -2.27 1.95 47.88
N LEU A 525 -2.12 2.31 46.61
CA LEU A 525 -0.81 2.62 46.02
C LEU A 525 -0.12 3.78 46.77
N LEU A 526 -0.82 4.89 47.02
CA LEU A 526 -0.24 6.05 47.70
C LEU A 526 0.16 5.74 49.14
N GLN A 527 -0.62 4.93 49.85
CA GLN A 527 -0.28 4.43 51.19
C GLN A 527 0.99 3.56 51.17
N GLN A 528 1.11 2.67 50.18
CA GLN A 528 2.30 1.83 50.01
C GLN A 528 3.56 2.65 49.72
N LEU A 529 3.43 3.77 49.01
CA LEU A 529 4.54 4.68 48.70
C LEU A 529 5.00 5.53 49.90
N GLN A 530 4.27 5.49 51.03
CA GLN A 530 4.60 6.16 52.29
C GLN A 530 5.05 7.61 52.07
N LEU A 531 4.16 8.43 51.51
CA LEU A 531 4.50 9.78 51.08
C LEU A 531 4.95 10.72 52.23
N GLY A 532 4.64 10.36 53.48
CA GLY A 532 4.90 11.20 54.66
C GLY A 532 4.02 12.46 54.67
N ASP A 533 4.41 13.48 55.43
CA ASP A 533 3.62 14.71 55.62
C ASP A 533 3.70 15.70 54.44
N VAL A 534 4.06 15.25 53.24
CA VAL A 534 4.11 16.12 52.06
C VAL A 534 2.70 16.36 51.49
N PRO A 535 2.37 17.58 51.06
CA PRO A 535 1.06 17.87 50.52
C PRO A 535 0.82 17.09 49.22
N VAL A 536 -0.36 16.48 49.08
CA VAL A 536 -0.76 15.72 47.89
C VAL A 536 -1.75 16.53 47.05
N HIS A 537 -1.47 16.65 45.76
CA HIS A 537 -2.33 17.31 44.77
C HIS A 537 -2.78 16.27 43.75
N VAL A 538 -4.07 16.22 43.43
CA VAL A 538 -4.60 15.32 42.39
C VAL A 538 -4.95 16.13 41.15
N VAL A 539 -4.49 15.68 39.99
CA VAL A 539 -4.84 16.24 38.68
C VAL A 539 -5.49 15.13 37.85
N GLY A 540 -6.75 15.33 37.44
CA GLY A 540 -7.49 14.37 36.64
C GLY A 540 -7.87 14.92 35.28
N HIS A 541 -7.58 14.18 34.21
CA HIS A 541 -8.02 14.50 32.85
C HIS A 541 -9.21 13.63 32.44
N SER A 542 -10.26 14.21 31.86
CA SER A 542 -11.38 13.44 31.27
C SER A 542 -12.02 12.48 32.28
N MET A 543 -12.04 11.17 32.02
CA MET A 543 -12.45 10.13 32.99
C MET A 543 -11.63 10.17 34.29
N GLY A 544 -10.33 10.43 34.21
CA GLY A 544 -9.47 10.66 35.37
C GLY A 544 -9.92 11.86 36.20
N GLY A 545 -10.63 12.82 35.60
CA GLY A 545 -11.33 13.90 36.29
C GLY A 545 -12.53 13.41 37.13
N MET A 546 -13.40 12.55 36.57
CA MET A 546 -14.47 11.91 37.36
C MET A 546 -13.91 11.08 38.52
N LEU A 547 -12.83 10.33 38.25
CA LEU A 547 -12.13 9.55 39.27
C LEU A 547 -11.53 10.46 40.35
N ALA A 548 -10.89 11.56 39.95
CA ALA A 548 -10.31 12.53 40.89
C ALA A 548 -11.37 13.20 41.78
N ILE A 549 -12.56 13.51 41.23
CA ILE A 549 -13.70 14.00 42.00
C ILE A 549 -14.11 12.95 43.04
N ARG A 550 -14.30 11.69 42.61
CA ARG A 550 -14.68 10.62 43.54
C ARG A 550 -13.62 10.40 44.63
N TYR A 551 -12.35 10.41 44.26
CA TYR A 551 -11.23 10.31 45.20
C TYR A 551 -11.28 11.46 46.23
N ALA A 552 -11.46 12.71 45.77
CA ALA A 552 -11.51 13.87 46.66
C ALA A 552 -12.73 13.89 47.59
N LEU A 553 -13.84 13.27 47.19
CA LEU A 553 -15.01 13.06 48.04
C LEU A 553 -14.75 12.00 49.12
N MET A 554 -13.99 10.95 48.80
CA MET A 554 -13.67 9.85 49.73
C MET A 554 -12.54 10.19 50.70
N TYR A 555 -11.51 10.88 50.22
CA TYR A 555 -10.27 11.15 50.95
C TYR A 555 -9.93 12.66 51.00
N PRO A 556 -10.85 13.55 51.42
CA PRO A 556 -10.63 15.00 51.35
C PRO A 556 -9.48 15.48 52.26
N GLN A 557 -9.26 14.79 53.38
CA GLN A 557 -8.26 15.17 54.39
C GLN A 557 -6.82 14.95 53.92
N GLU A 558 -6.62 14.11 52.91
CA GLU A 558 -5.30 13.77 52.37
C GLU A 558 -4.88 14.67 51.21
N LEU A 559 -5.81 15.50 50.71
CA LEU A 559 -5.58 16.32 49.53
C LEU A 559 -5.42 17.80 49.87
N ARG A 560 -4.32 18.36 49.39
CA ARG A 560 -4.08 19.81 49.40
C ARG A 560 -4.89 20.53 48.33
N SER A 561 -5.02 19.94 47.14
CA SER A 561 -5.81 20.52 46.05
C SER A 561 -6.25 19.51 45.00
N LEU A 562 -7.32 19.85 44.28
CA LEU A 562 -7.85 19.12 43.14
C LEU A 562 -7.75 19.97 41.85
N SER A 563 -7.26 19.39 40.77
CA SER A 563 -7.22 20.02 39.45
C SER A 563 -7.94 19.15 38.43
N LEU A 564 -8.93 19.72 37.76
CA LEU A 564 -9.78 19.01 36.80
C LEU A 564 -9.53 19.54 35.39
N VAL A 565 -8.99 18.70 34.51
CA VAL A 565 -8.64 19.06 33.14
C VAL A 565 -9.66 18.46 32.20
N ASN A 566 -10.53 19.29 31.62
CA ASN A 566 -11.66 18.85 30.79
C ASN A 566 -12.31 17.55 31.32
N PRO A 567 -12.74 17.52 32.60
CA PRO A 567 -13.32 16.31 33.18
C PRO A 567 -14.59 15.96 32.41
N ILE A 568 -14.80 14.68 32.12
CA ILE A 568 -16.14 14.22 31.72
C ILE A 568 -17.02 14.11 32.98
N GLY A 569 -18.31 13.84 32.83
CA GLY A 569 -19.23 13.75 33.97
C GLY A 569 -19.57 15.09 34.62
N LEU A 570 -19.43 16.19 33.88
CA LEU A 570 -20.00 17.50 34.23
C LEU A 570 -21.49 17.64 33.89
N GLU A 571 -22.04 16.62 33.23
CA GLU A 571 -23.46 16.45 32.94
C GLU A 571 -23.81 14.96 33.10
N ASP A 572 -25.07 14.68 33.43
CA ASP A 572 -25.57 13.31 33.58
C ASP A 572 -26.29 12.88 32.29
N TRP A 573 -25.57 12.21 31.39
CA TRP A 573 -26.06 11.89 30.04
C TRP A 573 -27.36 11.07 30.04
N LYS A 574 -27.50 10.10 30.97
CA LYS A 574 -28.75 9.34 31.11
C LYS A 574 -29.91 10.24 31.52
N ALA A 575 -29.68 11.22 32.40
CA ALA A 575 -30.71 12.15 32.85
C ALA A 575 -31.11 13.14 31.74
N LEU A 576 -30.20 13.41 30.80
CA LEU A 576 -30.46 14.21 29.60
C LEU A 576 -31.15 13.42 28.47
N GLY A 577 -31.36 12.11 28.64
CA GLY A 577 -32.05 11.27 27.67
C GLY A 577 -31.15 10.56 26.66
N VAL A 578 -29.83 10.50 26.89
CA VAL A 578 -28.95 9.64 26.09
C VAL A 578 -29.34 8.17 26.31
N PRO A 579 -29.57 7.37 25.25
CA PRO A 579 -29.95 5.97 25.40
C PRO A 579 -28.91 5.15 26.17
N TRP A 580 -29.40 4.30 27.08
CA TRP A 580 -28.55 3.33 27.77
C TRP A 580 -28.08 2.23 26.82
N ARG A 581 -26.85 1.75 27.03
CA ARG A 581 -26.24 0.66 26.26
C ARG A 581 -25.68 -0.39 27.22
N SER A 582 -25.99 -1.67 26.96
CA SER A 582 -25.47 -2.78 27.76
C SER A 582 -23.97 -2.96 27.60
N VAL A 583 -23.34 -3.64 28.56
CA VAL A 583 -21.91 -4.02 28.50
C VAL A 583 -21.61 -4.80 27.22
N ASP A 584 -22.45 -5.76 26.84
CA ASP A 584 -22.25 -6.55 25.62
C ASP A 584 -22.31 -5.69 24.35
N ALA A 585 -23.19 -4.69 24.31
CA ALA A 585 -23.28 -3.76 23.19
C ALA A 585 -22.09 -2.78 23.16
N TRP A 586 -21.57 -2.35 24.32
CA TRP A 586 -20.31 -1.64 24.38
C TRP A 586 -19.16 -2.50 23.87
N TYR A 587 -19.06 -3.75 24.32
CA TYR A 587 -18.02 -4.68 23.89
C TYR A 587 -18.04 -4.93 22.37
N ALA A 588 -19.22 -5.16 21.80
CA ALA A 588 -19.38 -5.29 20.35
C ALA A 588 -18.89 -4.04 19.59
N GLY A 589 -19.14 -2.84 20.13
CA GLY A 589 -18.62 -1.59 19.58
C GLY A 589 -17.09 -1.47 19.71
N GLU A 590 -16.55 -1.78 20.88
CA GLU A 590 -15.10 -1.74 21.17
C GLU A 590 -14.33 -2.72 20.27
N MET A 591 -14.92 -3.86 19.91
CA MET A 591 -14.32 -4.83 18.97
C MET A 591 -14.14 -4.29 17.54
N ASN A 592 -14.85 -3.22 17.17
CA ASN A 592 -14.77 -2.58 15.86
C ASN A 592 -13.85 -1.35 15.84
N ILE A 593 -13.18 -1.03 16.95
CA ILE A 593 -12.26 0.10 17.02
C ILE A 593 -11.02 -0.17 16.16
N SER A 594 -10.66 0.84 15.37
CA SER A 594 -9.43 0.92 14.58
C SER A 594 -8.72 2.25 14.80
N TYR A 595 -7.46 2.35 14.37
CA TYR A 595 -6.72 3.61 14.34
C TYR A 595 -7.51 4.73 13.64
N ASP A 596 -8.13 4.44 12.48
CA ASP A 596 -8.88 5.46 11.74
C ASP A 596 -10.11 5.94 12.50
N SER A 597 -10.83 5.04 13.19
CA SER A 597 -11.96 5.44 14.03
C SER A 597 -11.51 6.31 15.20
N ILE A 598 -10.37 5.98 15.82
CA ILE A 598 -9.79 6.75 16.94
C ILE A 598 -9.36 8.13 16.44
N ARG A 599 -8.61 8.17 15.33
CA ARG A 599 -8.11 9.41 14.74
C ARG A 599 -9.26 10.34 14.37
N ARG A 600 -10.31 9.82 13.70
CA ARG A 600 -11.50 10.60 13.34
C ARG A 600 -12.21 11.16 14.57
N TYR A 601 -12.43 10.33 15.59
CA TYR A 601 -13.04 10.76 16.84
C TYR A 601 -12.21 11.84 17.55
N GLN A 602 -10.89 11.63 17.70
CA GLN A 602 -10.01 12.60 18.35
C GLN A 602 -9.91 13.91 17.55
N LEU A 603 -9.86 13.83 16.21
CA LEU A 603 -9.87 15.01 15.34
C LEU A 603 -11.11 15.86 15.59
N ASP A 604 -12.29 15.24 15.56
CA ASP A 604 -13.57 15.93 15.63
C ASP A 604 -13.92 16.39 17.05
N VAL A 605 -13.63 15.56 18.06
CA VAL A 605 -14.09 15.76 19.44
C VAL A 605 -13.01 16.36 20.32
N TYR A 606 -11.75 15.94 20.17
CA TYR A 606 -10.67 16.41 21.05
C TYR A 606 -9.98 17.65 20.52
N TYR A 607 -9.85 17.76 19.19
CA TYR A 607 -8.92 18.70 18.58
C TYR A 607 -9.53 19.73 17.63
N ASP A 608 -10.86 19.89 17.63
CA ASP A 608 -11.58 20.92 16.87
C ASP A 608 -11.23 20.89 15.36
N GLY A 609 -11.15 19.68 14.79
CA GLY A 609 -10.82 19.46 13.38
C GLY A 609 -9.34 19.62 13.01
N LYS A 610 -8.45 19.82 13.99
CA LYS A 610 -7.01 20.06 13.74
C LYS A 610 -6.16 18.88 14.17
N TRP A 611 -5.50 18.21 13.23
CA TRP A 611 -4.52 17.17 13.52
C TRP A 611 -3.08 17.71 13.53
N LYS A 612 -2.28 17.34 14.53
CA LYS A 612 -0.83 17.55 14.52
C LYS A 612 -0.12 16.19 14.60
N PRO A 613 1.05 16.01 13.96
CA PRO A 613 1.82 14.77 14.08
C PRO A 613 2.10 14.34 15.53
N ALA A 614 2.25 15.31 16.45
CA ALA A 614 2.45 15.03 17.87
C ALA A 614 1.29 14.29 18.58
N TYR A 615 0.11 14.17 17.94
CA TYR A 615 -1.04 13.45 18.50
C TYR A 615 -1.03 11.97 18.13
N GLU A 616 -0.36 11.64 17.03
CA GLU A 616 -0.36 10.29 16.48
C GLU A 616 0.17 9.21 17.43
N PRO A 617 1.25 9.43 18.21
CA PRO A 617 1.72 8.41 19.15
C PRO A 617 0.65 7.96 20.15
N TRP A 618 -0.26 8.84 20.54
CA TRP A 618 -1.33 8.52 21.50
C TRP A 618 -2.49 7.79 20.85
N ALA A 619 -2.85 8.15 19.61
CA ALA A 619 -3.82 7.39 18.82
C ALA A 619 -3.29 5.99 18.49
N ARG A 620 -2.00 5.86 18.19
CA ARG A 620 -1.31 4.57 17.97
C ARG A 620 -1.18 3.76 19.25
N MET A 621 -0.90 4.39 20.39
CA MET A 621 -0.90 3.73 21.70
C MET A 621 -2.24 3.03 21.98
N GLN A 622 -3.34 3.72 21.70
CA GLN A 622 -4.68 3.15 21.89
C GLN A 622 -4.97 2.05 20.86
N SER A 623 -4.89 2.36 19.57
CA SER A 623 -5.21 1.40 18.49
C SER A 623 -4.37 0.13 18.54
N GLY A 624 -3.10 0.25 18.91
CA GLY A 624 -2.20 -0.89 19.00
C GLY A 624 -2.66 -1.98 19.98
N MET A 625 -3.38 -1.62 21.05
CA MET A 625 -3.97 -2.61 21.97
C MET A 625 -5.18 -3.34 21.36
N TYR A 626 -5.87 -2.73 20.40
CA TYR A 626 -6.99 -3.34 19.65
C TYR A 626 -6.51 -4.12 18.42
N GLU A 627 -5.25 -3.95 18.03
CA GLU A 627 -4.62 -4.65 16.91
C GLU A 627 -3.77 -5.84 17.39
N GLY A 628 -3.43 -5.87 18.69
CA GLY A 628 -2.64 -6.95 19.29
C GLY A 628 -3.43 -8.16 19.81
N PRO A 629 -2.72 -9.20 20.29
CA PRO A 629 -3.32 -10.48 20.69
C PRO A 629 -4.26 -10.37 21.90
N GLY A 630 -4.17 -9.26 22.65
CA GLY A 630 -4.99 -8.96 23.82
C GLY A 630 -6.31 -8.24 23.54
N LYS A 631 -6.68 -8.03 22.27
CA LYS A 631 -7.82 -7.19 21.85
C LYS A 631 -9.11 -7.48 22.64
N GLN A 632 -9.50 -8.74 22.78
CA GLN A 632 -10.74 -9.11 23.47
C GLN A 632 -10.73 -8.67 24.94
N GLN A 633 -9.61 -8.88 25.63
CA GLN A 633 -9.44 -8.51 27.03
C GLN A 633 -9.48 -6.98 27.24
N VAL A 634 -8.86 -6.25 26.31
CA VAL A 634 -8.87 -4.78 26.27
C VAL A 634 -10.29 -4.28 26.02
N ALA A 635 -10.93 -4.73 24.95
CA ALA A 635 -12.29 -4.35 24.59
C ALA A 635 -13.29 -4.65 25.71
N TRP A 636 -13.14 -5.78 26.40
CA TRP A 636 -13.99 -6.14 27.53
C TRP A 636 -13.83 -5.19 28.73
N SER A 637 -12.59 -4.88 29.12
CA SER A 637 -12.32 -3.89 30.18
C SER A 637 -12.82 -2.49 29.79
N GLN A 638 -12.70 -2.12 28.52
CA GLN A 638 -13.18 -0.84 28.00
C GLN A 638 -14.70 -0.76 27.96
N ALA A 639 -15.40 -1.87 27.72
CA ALA A 639 -16.86 -1.95 27.79
C ALA A 639 -17.37 -1.80 29.23
N LEU A 640 -16.78 -2.55 30.17
CA LEU A 640 -17.14 -2.46 31.59
C LEU A 640 -16.91 -1.06 32.18
N THR A 641 -15.84 -0.39 31.75
CA THR A 641 -15.54 0.97 32.20
C THR A 641 -16.40 2.03 31.50
N SER A 642 -16.83 1.82 30.25
CA SER A 642 -17.87 2.65 29.61
C SER A 642 -19.19 2.59 30.37
N ASP A 643 -19.61 1.38 30.80
CA ASP A 643 -20.80 1.21 31.64
C ASP A 643 -20.67 1.93 32.99
N MET A 644 -19.51 1.79 33.67
CA MET A 644 -19.21 2.53 34.90
C MET A 644 -19.38 4.04 34.71
N VAL A 645 -18.77 4.60 33.67
CA VAL A 645 -18.82 6.05 33.39
C VAL A 645 -20.26 6.53 33.17
N PHE A 646 -21.07 5.75 32.44
CA PHE A 646 -22.45 6.11 32.13
C PHE A 646 -23.38 6.00 33.34
N ASN A 647 -23.21 4.97 34.18
CA ASN A 647 -24.15 4.66 35.27
C ASN A 647 -23.80 5.32 36.60
N GLN A 648 -22.56 5.81 36.79
CA GLN A 648 -22.08 6.35 38.07
C GLN A 648 -21.68 7.83 37.97
N PRO A 649 -22.65 8.75 37.77
CA PRO A 649 -22.36 10.17 37.63
C PRO A 649 -21.82 10.77 38.94
N VAL A 650 -20.91 11.75 38.82
CA VAL A 650 -20.36 12.51 39.95
C VAL A 650 -20.89 13.95 40.02
N VAL A 651 -21.55 14.43 38.95
CA VAL A 651 -22.01 15.83 38.81
C VAL A 651 -22.89 16.30 39.99
N HIS A 652 -23.72 15.39 40.51
CA HIS A 652 -24.68 15.69 41.59
C HIS A 652 -24.00 15.96 42.94
N GLU A 653 -22.74 15.53 43.08
CA GLU A 653 -21.95 15.60 44.32
C GLU A 653 -20.84 16.66 44.24
N LEU A 654 -20.72 17.42 43.14
CA LEU A 654 -19.70 18.47 43.00
C LEU A 654 -19.74 19.50 44.14
N LYS A 655 -20.95 19.84 44.62
CA LYS A 655 -21.18 20.73 45.76
C LYS A 655 -20.62 20.22 47.09
N ASN A 656 -20.34 18.92 47.18
CA ASN A 656 -19.82 18.28 48.39
C ASN A 656 -18.28 18.26 48.42
N LEU A 657 -17.60 18.74 47.38
CA LEU A 657 -16.14 18.82 47.37
C LEU A 657 -15.65 19.85 48.40
N GLN A 658 -14.79 19.39 49.31
CA GLN A 658 -14.20 20.21 50.38
C GLN A 658 -12.77 20.66 50.07
N VAL A 659 -12.19 20.12 49.00
CA VAL A 659 -10.79 20.36 48.60
C VAL A 659 -10.73 21.57 47.64
N PRO A 660 -9.77 22.49 47.81
CA PRO A 660 -9.59 23.61 46.88
C PRO A 660 -9.43 23.11 45.44
N THR A 661 -10.35 23.51 44.57
CA THR A 661 -10.48 22.95 43.21
C THR A 661 -10.17 23.97 42.13
N THR A 662 -9.42 23.58 41.10
CA THR A 662 -9.22 24.37 39.87
C THR A 662 -9.69 23.58 38.65
N LEU A 663 -10.53 24.19 37.83
CA LEU A 663 -11.00 23.64 36.56
C LEU A 663 -10.20 24.26 35.40
N PHE A 664 -9.63 23.41 34.56
CA PHE A 664 -8.89 23.74 33.35
C PHE A 664 -9.72 23.28 32.15
N ILE A 665 -10.40 24.22 31.47
CA ILE A 665 -11.42 23.89 30.47
C ILE A 665 -11.04 24.43 29.10
N GLY A 666 -10.62 23.54 28.20
CA GLY A 666 -10.60 23.77 26.76
C GLY A 666 -12.01 23.93 26.20
N GLN A 667 -12.29 25.11 25.67
CA GLN A 667 -13.63 25.55 25.28
C GLN A 667 -14.12 24.92 23.95
N LYS A 668 -13.22 24.29 23.20
CA LYS A 668 -13.53 23.57 21.96
C LYS A 668 -13.91 22.11 22.16
N ASP A 669 -13.85 21.61 23.40
CA ASP A 669 -14.21 20.24 23.73
C ASP A 669 -15.71 20.00 23.50
N ARG A 670 -16.02 18.84 22.92
CA ARG A 670 -17.38 18.38 22.60
C ARG A 670 -17.66 16.96 23.08
N THR A 671 -16.90 16.50 24.06
CA THR A 671 -16.96 15.13 24.58
C THR A 671 -18.26 14.89 25.33
N ALA A 672 -19.01 13.87 24.90
CA ALA A 672 -20.17 13.32 25.60
C ALA A 672 -20.28 11.82 25.31
N ILE A 673 -20.55 11.02 26.35
CA ILE A 673 -20.64 9.56 26.24
C ILE A 673 -22.00 9.17 25.64
N GLY A 674 -22.03 8.20 24.73
CA GLY A 674 -23.25 7.74 24.05
C GLY A 674 -23.81 8.73 23.01
N ARG A 675 -23.05 9.78 22.67
CA ARG A 675 -23.45 10.84 21.73
C ARG A 675 -23.78 10.33 20.33
N ASP A 676 -23.22 9.20 19.93
CA ASP A 676 -23.48 8.50 18.67
C ASP A 676 -24.91 7.93 18.58
N GLN A 677 -25.56 7.65 19.71
CA GLN A 677 -26.93 7.14 19.78
C GLN A 677 -27.97 8.20 20.16
N ALA A 678 -27.54 9.42 20.49
CA ALA A 678 -28.44 10.53 20.79
C ALA A 678 -29.16 11.02 19.51
N SER A 679 -30.40 11.50 19.65
CA SER A 679 -31.11 12.16 18.55
C SER A 679 -30.33 13.39 18.06
N PRO A 680 -30.51 13.85 16.82
CA PRO A 680 -29.83 15.04 16.30
C PRO A 680 -29.99 16.28 17.21
N GLU A 681 -31.18 16.47 17.76
CA GLU A 681 -31.51 17.58 18.66
C GLU A 681 -30.72 17.48 19.97
N LEU A 682 -30.74 16.30 20.61
CA LEU A 682 -30.00 16.07 21.84
C LEU A 682 -28.48 16.19 21.59
N LYS A 683 -27.97 15.58 20.51
CA LYS A 683 -26.57 15.61 20.11
C LYS A 683 -26.00 17.03 19.93
N ALA A 684 -26.83 18.00 19.57
CA ALA A 684 -26.43 19.40 19.44
C ALA A 684 -26.23 20.10 20.80
N THR A 685 -26.87 19.60 21.85
CA THR A 685 -26.81 20.18 23.21
C THR A 685 -25.71 19.57 24.09
N LEU A 686 -25.37 18.30 23.86
CA LEU A 686 -24.40 17.55 24.66
C LEU A 686 -22.97 18.07 24.52
N GLY A 687 -22.19 17.97 25.61
CA GLY A 687 -20.76 18.28 25.60
C GLY A 687 -20.44 19.75 25.37
N ASN A 688 -21.29 20.69 25.78
CA ASN A 688 -21.03 22.12 25.67
C ASN A 688 -20.10 22.62 26.81
N TYR A 689 -18.80 22.29 26.72
CA TYR A 689 -17.81 22.62 27.77
C TYR A 689 -17.74 24.10 28.20
N PRO A 690 -17.96 25.10 27.34
CA PRO A 690 -18.12 26.50 27.78
C PRO A 690 -19.20 26.70 28.85
N VAL A 691 -20.32 25.99 28.74
CA VAL A 691 -21.42 26.05 29.71
C VAL A 691 -21.14 25.12 30.89
N LEU A 692 -20.70 23.88 30.61
CA LEU A 692 -20.44 22.87 31.63
C LEU A 692 -19.35 23.31 32.61
N GLY A 693 -18.26 23.92 32.12
CA GLY A 693 -17.17 24.42 32.96
C GLY A 693 -17.63 25.50 33.95
N LYS A 694 -18.50 26.41 33.50
CA LYS A 694 -19.07 27.48 34.34
C LYS A 694 -20.08 26.91 35.35
N ALA A 695 -20.93 25.99 34.92
CA ALA A 695 -21.88 25.31 35.80
C ALA A 695 -21.16 24.51 36.90
N ALA A 696 -20.11 23.77 36.55
CA ALA A 696 -19.28 23.05 37.51
C ALA A 696 -18.55 23.99 38.47
N ALA A 697 -17.97 25.09 37.97
CA ALA A 697 -17.33 26.08 38.83
C ALA A 697 -18.31 26.73 39.83
N ALA A 698 -19.54 27.01 39.40
CA ALA A 698 -20.60 27.53 40.27
C ALA A 698 -21.05 26.50 41.33
N ALA A 699 -21.05 25.21 40.98
CA ALA A 699 -21.42 24.14 41.91
C ALA A 699 -20.34 23.86 42.97
N ILE A 700 -19.06 24.02 42.63
CA ILE A 700 -17.93 23.74 43.53
C ILE A 700 -17.54 25.02 44.28
N ALA A 701 -17.82 25.04 45.58
CA ALA A 701 -17.56 26.20 46.43
C ALA A 701 -16.07 26.60 46.39
N GLY A 702 -15.81 27.90 46.13
CA GLY A 702 -14.45 28.45 46.11
C GLY A 702 -13.54 27.93 44.99
N SER A 703 -14.12 27.31 43.95
CA SER A 703 -13.35 26.82 42.81
C SER A 703 -12.76 27.96 41.97
N THR A 704 -11.73 27.65 41.19
CA THR A 704 -11.14 28.56 40.20
C THR A 704 -11.33 27.98 38.81
N LEU A 705 -11.91 28.75 37.88
CA LEU A 705 -12.05 28.34 36.49
C LEU A 705 -10.99 29.01 35.61
N ILE A 706 -10.25 28.22 34.86
CA ILE A 706 -9.27 28.64 33.87
C ILE A 706 -9.73 28.11 32.50
N GLU A 707 -10.14 29.03 31.63
CA GLU A 707 -10.65 28.70 30.30
C GLU A 707 -9.54 28.83 29.24
N PHE A 708 -9.48 27.87 28.32
CA PHE A 708 -8.62 27.92 27.14
C PHE A 708 -9.49 28.04 25.89
N PRO A 709 -9.72 29.26 25.35
CA PRO A 709 -10.68 29.51 24.28
C PRO A 709 -10.42 28.72 22.99
N THR A 710 -9.16 28.40 22.72
CA THR A 710 -8.71 27.77 21.46
C THR A 710 -8.41 26.29 21.60
N LEU A 711 -8.40 25.74 22.81
CA LEU A 711 -8.06 24.34 23.07
C LEU A 711 -9.32 23.49 23.26
N GLY A 712 -9.22 22.21 22.95
CA GLY A 712 -10.30 21.21 23.06
C GLY A 712 -10.12 20.29 24.26
N HIS A 713 -10.42 19.00 24.10
CA HIS A 713 -10.54 18.05 25.21
C HIS A 713 -9.24 17.78 25.96
N SER A 714 -8.09 17.93 25.32
CA SER A 714 -6.78 17.58 25.92
C SER A 714 -5.81 18.75 25.85
N PRO A 715 -6.05 19.85 26.58
CA PRO A 715 -5.20 21.05 26.54
C PRO A 715 -3.74 20.73 26.89
N GLN A 716 -3.51 19.79 27.81
CA GLN A 716 -2.19 19.31 28.20
C GLN A 716 -1.40 18.64 27.07
N VAL A 717 -2.08 18.14 26.03
CA VAL A 717 -1.47 17.54 24.84
C VAL A 717 -1.38 18.55 23.69
N GLN A 718 -2.40 19.40 23.52
CA GLN A 718 -2.47 20.35 22.40
C GLN A 718 -1.51 21.53 22.54
N ASP A 719 -1.39 22.08 23.76
CA ASP A 719 -0.46 23.13 24.12
C ASP A 719 0.09 22.89 25.55
N PRO A 720 1.07 21.97 25.69
CA PRO A 720 1.66 21.65 26.98
C PRO A 720 2.25 22.88 27.67
N LYS A 721 2.79 23.84 26.91
CA LYS A 721 3.44 25.03 27.48
C LYS A 721 2.42 25.93 28.18
N GLN A 722 1.31 26.26 27.51
CA GLN A 722 0.25 27.08 28.08
C GLN A 722 -0.39 26.36 29.28
N PHE A 723 -0.73 25.07 29.12
CA PHE A 723 -1.33 24.28 30.18
C PHE A 723 -0.43 24.17 31.42
N ASN A 724 0.83 23.75 31.26
CA ASN A 724 1.75 23.52 32.38
C ASN A 724 2.05 24.83 33.14
N THR A 725 2.08 25.97 32.45
CA THR A 725 2.22 27.28 33.09
C THR A 725 1.04 27.59 34.01
N ALA A 726 -0.18 27.34 33.53
CA ALA A 726 -1.40 27.55 34.31
C ALA A 726 -1.51 26.56 35.48
N LEU A 727 -1.17 25.29 35.26
CA LEU A 727 -1.15 24.25 36.29
C LEU A 727 -0.18 24.60 37.42
N LEU A 728 1.07 24.92 37.09
CA LEU A 728 2.08 25.29 38.10
C LEU A 728 1.68 26.53 38.89
N LYS A 729 1.04 27.52 38.25
CA LYS A 729 0.52 28.71 38.93
C LYS A 729 -0.58 28.33 39.92
N SER A 730 -1.50 27.44 39.55
CA SER A 730 -2.56 26.97 40.44
C SER A 730 -1.99 26.19 41.63
N LEU A 731 -1.10 25.22 41.39
CA LEU A 731 -0.51 24.41 42.46
C LEU A 731 0.26 25.26 43.48
N LYS A 732 1.04 26.25 43.02
CA LYS A 732 1.78 27.18 43.90
C LYS A 732 0.89 28.10 44.73
N ALA A 733 -0.34 28.34 44.32
CA ALA A 733 -1.29 29.17 45.06
C ALA A 733 -1.98 28.41 46.20
N ARG A 734 -1.70 27.11 46.36
CA ARG A 734 -2.36 26.23 47.33
C ARG A 734 -1.47 25.87 48.49
#